data_AF-A0A7W7PLG7-F1
#
_entry.id   AF-A0A7W7PLG7-F1
#
_cell.length_a   1.000
_cell.length_b   1.000
_cell.length_c   1.000
_cell.angle_alpha   90.00
_cell.angle_beta   90.00
_cell.angle_gamma   90.00
#
_symmetry.space_group_name_H-M   'P 1'
#
loop_
_entity.id
_entity.type
_entity.pdbx_description
1 polymer ?
#
loop_
_entity_poly.entity_id
_entity_poly.type
_entity_poly.pdbx_seq_one_letter_code
_entity_poly.pdbx_strand_id
1 'polypeptide(L)'
;MLQAAGGCLLAGTGAVGAWQWLAPTSKGHRSEFPARPAKAATNESFVHIMAHADDSLYFMNPELEQSIRSGAPTVTVCMTGGESDGRNALSRTPGYNKMPEKRPEFVRARINGLREATAQMATGDWLSPWTVEPMTLLRGFEVELHTLKAAPQVQLIFMELIEARFIKAPRKDSLRGLWLGATPRLTTLVPTASPVRRTFQYSRQQVIDSLTAVLERYQPTVVRTLDPNPTHRAQEPHYPNTPPVLQGISHYDHQDHTTSAYFAQAALEQYWGRKHSRPTAVDTYVGYEVALLPNSLDRATTKHKIQLLDIYGWADGKDCGDPAGCGDRKVGNRSKDTRWSDNLRHRATGTQRWVQPLPDGRLAAFALLDGQAQCWTETKAGSGTWTKPSPVPGTMLEGQVQALRHADGTLQLFSIRTVLPTAGKPHLREVVTAKQKGTTGPGGVPAFDAWQSLGSPESDPERSMEVGYPVAVADKDGSVHLFVKNWDGGVSFRTGKGGQDWTDWEGLPVTGKPVKVEDGLDAVLDGKGRLHVVAADTKTVHHWFSDSPGAALQMAEPTRLPAATGPLTLAPLSGDGVRLAMRQPSTARVVIADRPGNGGWKVTTQCEPIGGYGRVALEQSGTTTVLAARDDKGRLRLSAGSGRPGPWQSQDEGIAHRATPGVAQDARGRTVAVVLGMDGRLSSTRGKGTAFDDWISQDGKVSSDLQSS
;
A
#
# COMPACT_ATOMS: atom_id res chain seq x y z
N MET A 1 1.02 28.47 -31.31
CA MET A 1 0.53 29.68 -32.02
C MET A 1 -0.96 29.82 -31.76
N LEU A 2 -1.41 30.93 -31.18
CA LEU A 2 -2.83 31.24 -31.02
C LEU A 2 -3.43 31.57 -32.39
N GLN A 3 -4.44 30.83 -32.84
CA GLN A 3 -5.34 31.30 -33.89
C GLN A 3 -6.69 31.62 -33.25
N ALA A 4 -7.09 32.89 -33.34
CA ALA A 4 -8.46 33.32 -33.10
C ALA A 4 -9.27 33.05 -34.38
N ALA A 5 -10.23 32.16 -34.31
CA ALA A 5 -11.27 32.05 -35.34
C ALA A 5 -12.46 32.90 -34.88
N GLY A 6 -12.74 33.97 -35.63
CA GLY A 6 -13.89 34.83 -35.41
C GLY A 6 -15.20 34.11 -35.71
N GLY A 7 -16.21 34.36 -34.88
CA GLY A 7 -17.57 33.91 -35.06
C GLY A 7 -18.53 34.77 -34.24
N CYS A 8 -19.57 35.26 -34.91
CA CYS A 8 -20.58 36.25 -34.51
C CYS A 8 -21.15 36.17 -33.08
N LEU A 9 -21.45 37.36 -32.57
CA LEU A 9 -22.26 37.65 -31.38
C LEU A 9 -23.64 36.95 -31.42
N LEU A 10 -23.90 36.13 -30.40
CA LEU A 10 -25.23 36.00 -29.78
C LEU A 10 -25.03 35.97 -28.26
N ALA A 11 -25.71 36.87 -27.57
CA ALA A 11 -25.63 37.05 -26.12
C ALA A 11 -26.38 35.94 -25.37
N GLY A 12 -25.74 35.36 -24.35
CA GLY A 12 -26.36 34.41 -23.42
C GLY A 12 -25.37 33.68 -22.52
N THR A 13 -25.24 34.15 -21.27
CA THR A 13 -24.82 33.45 -20.04
C THR A 13 -23.77 32.32 -20.09
N GLY A 14 -22.60 32.58 -19.46
CA GLY A 14 -21.79 31.55 -18.77
C GLY A 14 -20.72 30.81 -19.58
N ALA A 15 -19.74 31.52 -20.14
CA ALA A 15 -18.57 30.88 -20.75
C ALA A 15 -17.51 30.51 -19.68
N VAL A 16 -17.52 29.27 -19.20
CA VAL A 16 -16.34 28.67 -18.58
C VAL A 16 -15.37 28.33 -19.72
N GLY A 17 -14.27 29.06 -19.82
CA GLY A 17 -13.27 28.84 -20.86
C GLY A 17 -12.52 27.53 -20.62
N ALA A 18 -12.87 26.48 -21.36
CA ALA A 18 -12.06 25.27 -21.48
C ALA A 18 -10.81 25.59 -22.33
N TRP A 19 -9.63 25.54 -21.74
CA TRP A 19 -8.38 25.77 -22.46
C TRP A 19 -7.95 24.46 -23.15
N GLN A 20 -7.84 24.47 -24.47
CA GLN A 20 -7.36 23.33 -25.25
C GLN A 20 -5.85 23.40 -25.41
N TRP A 21 -5.14 22.40 -24.87
CA TRP A 21 -3.74 22.17 -25.22
C TRP A 21 -3.70 21.23 -26.43
N LEU A 22 -3.23 21.75 -27.57
CA LEU A 22 -3.08 21.00 -28.82
C LEU A 22 -1.61 20.65 -29.00
N ALA A 23 -1.29 19.36 -29.04
CA ALA A 23 0.05 18.87 -29.33
C ALA A 23 0.45 19.20 -30.79
N PRO A 24 1.74 19.41 -31.08
CA PRO A 24 2.26 19.37 -32.45
C PRO A 24 1.98 18.00 -33.09
N THR A 25 1.58 17.96 -34.36
CA THR A 25 1.30 16.73 -35.09
C THR A 25 2.54 15.84 -35.18
N SER A 26 2.55 14.68 -34.50
CA SER A 26 3.60 13.67 -34.64
C SER A 26 3.19 12.59 -35.67
N LYS A 27 4.17 12.15 -36.47
CA LYS A 27 4.01 11.00 -37.38
C LYS A 27 4.00 9.72 -36.55
N GLY A 28 3.15 8.77 -36.94
CA GLY A 28 2.73 7.60 -36.17
C GLY A 28 3.85 6.83 -35.47
N HIS A 29 3.80 6.81 -34.14
CA HIS A 29 4.41 5.78 -33.33
C HIS A 29 3.42 4.62 -33.17
N ARG A 30 3.94 3.39 -33.31
CA ARG A 30 3.18 2.16 -33.02
C ARG A 30 2.83 2.16 -31.54
N SER A 31 1.53 2.11 -31.21
CA SER A 31 1.05 1.84 -29.85
C SER A 31 1.65 0.52 -29.37
N GLU A 32 2.60 0.58 -28.44
CA GLU A 32 3.26 -0.61 -27.90
C GLU A 32 2.30 -1.41 -26.99
N PHE A 33 1.22 -0.79 -26.48
CA PHE A 33 0.28 -1.43 -25.56
C PHE A 33 -1.16 -0.91 -25.77
N PRO A 34 -2.14 -1.75 -26.18
CA PRO A 34 -3.52 -1.30 -26.33
C PRO A 34 -4.15 -1.04 -24.96
N ALA A 35 -4.51 0.21 -24.70
CA ALA A 35 -5.33 0.60 -23.55
C ALA A 35 -6.71 -0.05 -23.63
N ARG A 36 -7.20 -0.68 -22.55
CA ARG A 36 -8.59 -1.14 -22.50
C ARG A 36 -9.54 0.06 -22.30
N PRO A 37 -10.64 0.18 -23.05
CA PRO A 37 -11.61 1.26 -22.89
C PRO A 37 -12.27 1.24 -21.49
N ALA A 38 -12.59 2.42 -20.94
CA ALA A 38 -13.25 2.59 -19.63
C ALA A 38 -14.49 1.71 -19.39
N LYS A 39 -15.27 1.48 -20.45
CA LYS A 39 -16.50 0.67 -20.39
C LYS A 39 -16.23 -0.80 -20.04
N ALA A 40 -15.00 -1.27 -20.14
CA ALA A 40 -14.62 -2.66 -19.88
C ALA A 40 -14.37 -2.97 -18.38
N ALA A 41 -14.24 -1.97 -17.50
CA ALA A 41 -13.94 -2.18 -16.08
C ALA A 41 -14.93 -1.40 -15.18
N THR A 42 -16.19 -1.84 -15.15
CA THR A 42 -17.26 -1.15 -14.41
C THR A 42 -17.23 -1.38 -12.91
N ASN A 43 -16.49 -2.38 -12.41
CA ASN A 43 -16.53 -2.83 -11.01
C ASN A 43 -15.38 -2.32 -10.14
N GLU A 44 -14.36 -1.67 -10.73
CA GLU A 44 -13.18 -1.17 -10.04
C GLU A 44 -13.14 0.36 -10.11
N SER A 45 -12.56 1.02 -9.11
CA SER A 45 -12.22 2.44 -9.19
C SER A 45 -11.10 2.78 -8.21
N PHE A 46 -10.14 3.57 -8.68
CA PHE A 46 -8.92 3.92 -7.95
C PHE A 46 -8.85 5.43 -7.70
N VAL A 47 -8.54 5.80 -6.46
CA VAL A 47 -8.16 7.16 -6.09
C VAL A 47 -6.80 7.14 -5.40
N HIS A 48 -5.82 7.85 -5.96
CA HIS A 48 -4.46 7.98 -5.43
C HIS A 48 -4.30 9.38 -4.83
N ILE A 49 -4.08 9.51 -3.53
CA ILE A 49 -3.91 10.78 -2.82
C ILE A 49 -2.45 10.94 -2.40
N MET A 50 -1.77 11.95 -2.94
CA MET A 50 -0.35 12.21 -2.71
C MET A 50 -0.04 13.68 -2.40
N ALA A 51 1.16 13.95 -1.89
CA ALA A 51 1.57 15.30 -1.56
C ALA A 51 2.02 16.09 -2.80
N HIS A 52 2.89 15.51 -3.64
CA HIS A 52 3.54 16.15 -4.78
C HIS A 52 3.44 15.31 -6.07
N ALA A 53 3.63 15.96 -7.22
CA ALA A 53 3.42 15.38 -8.55
C ALA A 53 4.29 14.14 -8.88
N ASP A 54 5.43 13.95 -8.22
CA ASP A 54 6.35 12.83 -8.45
C ASP A 54 6.09 11.61 -7.55
N ASP A 55 5.37 11.80 -6.45
CA ASP A 55 5.25 10.79 -5.40
C ASP A 55 4.61 9.49 -5.90
N SER A 56 3.57 9.57 -6.73
CA SER A 56 2.93 8.37 -7.28
C SER A 56 3.85 7.61 -8.23
N LEU A 57 4.73 8.32 -8.95
CA LEU A 57 5.72 7.71 -9.84
C LEU A 57 6.85 7.04 -9.05
N TYR A 58 7.26 7.61 -7.92
CA TYR A 58 8.31 7.06 -7.07
C TYR A 58 7.85 5.94 -6.14
N PHE A 59 6.68 6.05 -5.51
CA PHE A 59 6.32 5.15 -4.40
C PHE A 59 5.17 4.19 -4.72
N MET A 60 4.30 4.52 -5.69
CA MET A 60 3.14 3.69 -6.05
C MET A 60 3.34 2.87 -7.33
N ASN A 61 4.30 3.20 -8.19
CA ASN A 61 4.59 2.40 -9.39
C ASN A 61 5.40 1.13 -9.05
N PRO A 62 5.05 -0.05 -9.61
CA PRO A 62 4.17 -0.26 -10.78
C PRO A 62 2.65 -0.38 -10.52
N GLU A 63 2.16 -0.36 -9.28
CA GLU A 63 0.72 -0.51 -9.00
C GLU A 63 -0.13 0.64 -9.56
N LEU A 64 0.43 1.84 -9.65
CA LEU A 64 -0.20 2.98 -10.34
C LEU A 64 -0.44 2.65 -11.82
N GLU A 65 0.59 2.27 -12.57
CA GLU A 65 0.44 1.89 -13.98
C GLU A 65 -0.52 0.71 -14.16
N GLN A 66 -0.46 -0.30 -13.28
CA GLN A 66 -1.39 -1.44 -13.30
C GLN A 66 -2.85 -0.98 -13.15
N SER A 67 -3.13 -0.02 -12.25
CA SER A 67 -4.49 0.55 -12.12
C SER A 67 -4.94 1.31 -13.37
N ILE A 68 -4.06 2.11 -13.98
CA ILE A 68 -4.35 2.83 -15.22
C ILE A 68 -4.65 1.85 -16.36
N ARG A 69 -3.85 0.79 -16.50
CA ARG A 69 -3.96 -0.21 -17.56
C ARG A 69 -5.13 -1.17 -17.39
N SER A 70 -5.68 -1.29 -16.18
CA SER A 70 -6.91 -2.06 -15.94
C SER A 70 -8.10 -1.55 -16.78
N GLY A 71 -8.07 -0.26 -17.15
CA GLY A 71 -9.18 0.43 -17.78
C GLY A 71 -10.20 0.98 -16.78
N ALA A 72 -10.03 0.75 -15.48
CA ALA A 72 -10.91 1.30 -14.45
C ALA A 72 -10.76 2.83 -14.29
N PRO A 73 -11.82 3.53 -13.85
CA PRO A 73 -11.70 4.91 -13.37
C PRO A 73 -10.56 5.07 -12.38
N THR A 74 -9.58 5.91 -12.74
CA THR A 74 -8.35 6.13 -11.97
C THR A 74 -8.10 7.63 -11.84
N VAL A 75 -8.07 8.12 -10.61
CA VAL A 75 -7.85 9.53 -10.31
C VAL A 75 -6.63 9.68 -9.42
N THR A 76 -5.71 10.56 -9.80
CA THR A 76 -4.60 10.97 -8.93
C THR A 76 -4.83 12.39 -8.43
N VAL A 77 -4.82 12.58 -7.11
CA VAL A 77 -4.97 13.87 -6.42
C VAL A 77 -3.61 14.29 -5.88
N CYS A 78 -3.11 15.43 -6.36
CA CYS A 78 -1.93 16.10 -5.83
C CYS A 78 -2.35 17.23 -4.89
N MET A 79 -2.03 17.09 -3.60
CA MET A 79 -2.48 18.04 -2.57
C MET A 79 -1.73 19.37 -2.62
N THR A 80 -0.41 19.34 -2.87
CA THR A 80 0.43 20.54 -2.93
C THR A 80 0.90 20.83 -4.35
N GLY A 81 1.33 22.07 -4.61
CA GLY A 81 1.99 22.42 -5.87
C GLY A 81 3.42 21.86 -5.97
N GLY A 82 4.02 21.46 -4.85
CA GLY A 82 5.39 20.96 -4.83
C GLY A 82 6.38 21.98 -5.39
N GLU A 83 6.19 23.25 -5.06
CA GLU A 83 6.86 24.36 -5.73
C GLU A 83 8.31 24.58 -5.28
N SER A 84 8.76 23.93 -4.19
CA SER A 84 10.12 24.00 -3.68
C SER A 84 10.65 25.46 -3.63
N ASP A 85 11.85 25.71 -4.17
CA ASP A 85 12.40 27.06 -4.33
C ASP A 85 12.01 27.76 -5.65
N GLY A 86 11.20 27.12 -6.50
CA GLY A 86 10.73 27.66 -7.78
C GLY A 86 11.78 27.72 -8.90
N ARG A 87 12.98 27.15 -8.73
CA ARG A 87 13.99 27.07 -9.79
C ARG A 87 13.92 25.72 -10.48
N ASN A 88 13.51 25.68 -11.76
CA ASN A 88 13.45 24.44 -12.54
C ASN A 88 14.84 24.02 -13.06
N ALA A 89 15.77 23.74 -12.15
CA ALA A 89 17.14 23.33 -12.43
C ALA A 89 17.74 22.60 -11.22
N LEU A 90 18.89 21.97 -11.42
CA LEU A 90 19.65 21.38 -10.32
C LEU A 90 20.34 22.47 -9.51
N SER A 91 20.40 22.30 -8.18
CA SER A 91 21.14 23.23 -7.30
C SER A 91 22.62 23.36 -7.64
N ARG A 92 23.19 22.33 -8.29
CA ARG A 92 24.57 22.31 -8.80
C ARG A 92 24.75 22.96 -10.17
N THR A 93 23.69 23.42 -10.83
CA THR A 93 23.79 24.06 -12.15
C THR A 93 24.58 25.38 -12.03
N PRO A 94 25.56 25.65 -12.92
CA PRO A 94 26.27 26.92 -12.90
C PRO A 94 25.31 28.12 -12.92
N GLY A 95 25.47 29.04 -11.97
CA GLY A 95 24.61 30.21 -11.84
C GLY A 95 23.25 29.95 -11.17
N TYR A 96 22.98 28.77 -10.60
CA TYR A 96 21.71 28.42 -9.94
C TYR A 96 21.23 29.49 -8.94
N ASN A 97 22.13 29.95 -8.06
CA ASN A 97 21.81 30.96 -7.05
C ASN A 97 21.36 32.32 -7.64
N LYS A 98 21.65 32.57 -8.93
CA LYS A 98 21.22 33.77 -9.65
C LYS A 98 19.93 33.55 -10.46
N MET A 99 19.43 32.32 -10.56
CA MET A 99 18.18 32.03 -11.26
C MET A 99 16.97 32.59 -10.49
N PRO A 100 15.95 33.11 -11.18
CA PRO A 100 14.74 33.63 -10.54
C PRO A 100 13.92 32.50 -9.90
N GLU A 101 13.30 32.80 -8.76
CA GLU A 101 12.36 31.90 -8.09
C GLU A 101 10.98 32.00 -8.75
N LYS A 102 10.71 31.10 -9.69
CA LYS A 102 9.49 31.07 -10.49
C LYS A 102 8.59 29.92 -10.08
N ARG A 103 8.02 30.02 -8.87
CA ARG A 103 7.18 28.96 -8.29
C ARG A 103 5.98 28.60 -9.17
N PRO A 104 5.15 29.56 -9.65
CA PRO A 104 4.03 29.26 -10.55
C PRO A 104 4.42 28.50 -11.81
N GLU A 105 5.55 28.86 -12.43
CA GLU A 105 6.07 28.18 -13.62
C GLU A 105 6.65 26.81 -13.29
N PHE A 106 7.39 26.68 -12.19
CA PHE A 106 7.94 25.38 -11.79
C PHE A 106 6.83 24.37 -11.53
N VAL A 107 5.78 24.76 -10.81
CA VAL A 107 4.60 23.91 -10.60
C VAL A 107 3.96 23.52 -11.92
N ARG A 108 3.73 24.46 -12.84
CA ARG A 108 3.19 24.11 -14.17
C ARG A 108 4.07 23.10 -14.91
N ALA A 109 5.40 23.23 -14.84
CA ALA A 109 6.32 22.27 -15.45
C ALA A 109 6.15 20.86 -14.84
N ARG A 110 6.01 20.76 -13.51
CA ARG A 110 5.76 19.49 -12.82
C ARG A 110 4.42 18.85 -13.22
N ILE A 111 3.35 19.65 -13.32
CA ILE A 111 2.04 19.22 -13.83
C ILE A 111 2.20 18.65 -15.24
N ASN A 112 2.94 19.34 -16.11
CA ASN A 112 3.18 18.91 -17.48
C ASN A 112 3.88 17.54 -17.51
N GLY A 113 4.94 17.36 -16.72
CA GLY A 113 5.66 16.08 -16.63
C GLY A 113 4.77 14.94 -16.13
N LEU A 114 3.92 15.17 -15.13
CA LEU A 114 3.02 14.14 -14.61
C LEU A 114 1.95 13.75 -15.64
N ARG A 115 1.39 14.72 -16.38
CA ARG A 115 0.45 14.44 -17.49
C ARG A 115 1.10 13.57 -18.56
N GLU A 116 2.32 13.91 -18.97
CA GLU A 116 3.06 13.16 -19.99
C GLU A 116 3.37 11.73 -19.53
N ALA A 117 3.87 11.55 -18.31
CA ALA A 117 4.14 10.22 -17.75
C ALA A 117 2.84 9.39 -17.59
N THR A 118 1.74 10.03 -17.18
CA THR A 118 0.43 9.39 -17.06
C THR A 118 -0.14 8.99 -18.42
N ALA A 119 -0.02 9.86 -19.42
CA ALA A 119 -0.39 9.56 -20.79
C ALA A 119 0.43 8.38 -21.34
N GLN A 120 1.74 8.34 -21.07
CA GLN A 120 2.58 7.21 -21.46
C GLN A 120 2.10 5.88 -20.85
N MET A 121 1.77 5.86 -19.55
CA MET A 121 1.24 4.68 -18.87
C MET A 121 -0.10 4.22 -19.47
N ALA A 122 -0.96 5.18 -19.83
CA ALA A 122 -2.32 4.94 -20.28
C ALA A 122 -2.43 4.54 -21.76
N THR A 123 -1.68 5.20 -22.65
CA THR A 123 -1.87 5.08 -24.11
C THR A 123 -0.60 4.67 -24.85
N GLY A 124 0.54 4.61 -24.16
CA GLY A 124 1.87 4.47 -24.80
C GLY A 124 2.34 5.71 -25.54
N ASP A 125 1.58 6.81 -25.50
CA ASP A 125 1.89 8.08 -26.14
C ASP A 125 1.77 9.24 -25.13
N TRP A 126 2.92 9.67 -24.62
CA TRP A 126 3.04 10.80 -23.70
C TRP A 126 2.49 12.13 -24.25
N LEU A 127 2.31 12.27 -25.57
CA LEU A 127 1.71 13.46 -26.21
C LEU A 127 0.17 13.45 -26.19
N SER A 128 -0.45 12.39 -25.68
CA SER A 128 -1.90 12.26 -25.68
C SER A 128 -2.57 13.49 -25.04
N PRO A 129 -3.55 14.12 -25.71
CA PRO A 129 -4.07 15.42 -25.31
C PRO A 129 -4.97 15.34 -24.08
N TRP A 130 -4.99 16.43 -23.30
CA TRP A 130 -5.78 16.58 -22.08
C TRP A 130 -6.84 17.68 -22.23
N THR A 131 -7.97 17.50 -21.54
CA THR A 131 -8.91 18.59 -21.24
C THR A 131 -8.55 19.14 -19.86
N VAL A 132 -8.39 20.45 -19.74
CA VAL A 132 -8.00 21.12 -18.48
C VAL A 132 -9.06 22.16 -18.12
N GLU A 133 -9.64 22.04 -16.94
CA GLU A 133 -10.76 22.86 -16.49
C GLU A 133 -10.75 23.08 -14.97
N PRO A 134 -11.38 24.15 -14.45
CA PRO A 134 -11.55 24.30 -13.02
C PRO A 134 -12.66 23.35 -12.53
N MET A 135 -12.44 22.66 -11.42
CA MET A 135 -13.46 21.88 -10.71
C MET A 135 -13.72 22.50 -9.35
N THR A 136 -15.00 22.65 -8.99
CA THR A 136 -15.41 22.98 -7.61
C THR A 136 -15.59 21.68 -6.82
N LEU A 137 -14.74 21.45 -5.81
CA LEU A 137 -14.90 20.34 -4.85
C LEU A 137 -15.79 20.74 -3.68
N LEU A 138 -15.55 21.94 -3.15
CA LEU A 138 -16.35 22.57 -2.10
C LEU A 138 -16.81 23.94 -2.57
N ARG A 139 -18.00 24.38 -2.15
CA ARG A 139 -18.51 25.71 -2.52
C ARG A 139 -17.50 26.79 -2.16
N GLY A 140 -17.06 27.56 -3.16
CA GLY A 140 -16.09 28.64 -2.97
C GLY A 140 -14.63 28.21 -3.05
N PHE A 141 -14.35 26.95 -3.41
CA PHE A 141 -13.01 26.39 -3.61
C PHE A 141 -12.91 25.72 -4.97
N GLU A 142 -11.86 26.05 -5.73
CA GLU A 142 -11.61 25.49 -7.06
C GLU A 142 -10.25 24.78 -7.10
N VAL A 143 -10.17 23.71 -7.87
CA VAL A 143 -8.97 22.91 -8.15
C VAL A 143 -8.83 22.74 -9.67
N GLU A 144 -7.63 22.43 -10.16
CA GLU A 144 -7.48 22.05 -11.57
C GLU A 144 -7.85 20.58 -11.78
N LEU A 145 -8.77 20.29 -12.71
CA LEU A 145 -9.04 18.96 -13.23
C LEU A 145 -8.39 18.80 -14.60
N HIS A 146 -7.65 17.70 -14.77
CA HIS A 146 -7.08 17.29 -16.05
C HIS A 146 -7.64 15.92 -16.42
N THR A 147 -8.33 15.83 -17.56
CA THR A 147 -8.92 14.58 -18.07
C THR A 147 -8.22 14.16 -19.36
N LEU A 148 -7.68 12.94 -19.42
CA LEU A 148 -6.99 12.42 -20.60
C LEU A 148 -7.98 12.11 -21.71
N LYS A 149 -7.92 12.77 -22.86
CA LYS A 149 -8.97 12.63 -23.90
C LYS A 149 -9.05 11.22 -24.50
N ALA A 150 -7.90 10.57 -24.67
CA ALA A 150 -7.82 9.22 -25.22
C ALA A 150 -8.24 8.13 -24.21
N ALA A 151 -8.23 8.44 -22.91
CA ALA A 151 -8.69 7.57 -21.85
C ALA A 151 -9.37 8.41 -20.73
N PRO A 152 -10.61 8.90 -20.94
CA PRO A 152 -11.26 9.87 -20.05
C PRO A 152 -11.50 9.38 -18.61
N GLN A 153 -11.38 8.08 -18.38
CA GLN A 153 -11.40 7.47 -17.06
C GLN A 153 -10.13 7.74 -16.25
N VAL A 154 -9.06 8.23 -16.87
CA VAL A 154 -7.79 8.63 -16.23
C VAL A 154 -7.79 10.14 -16.02
N GLN A 155 -7.75 10.57 -14.77
CA GLN A 155 -7.85 11.98 -14.39
C GLN A 155 -6.81 12.37 -13.35
N LEU A 156 -6.38 13.64 -13.38
CA LEU A 156 -5.50 14.23 -12.39
C LEU A 156 -6.21 15.45 -11.77
N ILE A 157 -6.11 15.60 -10.45
CA ILE A 157 -6.63 16.74 -9.69
C ILE A 157 -5.48 17.42 -8.97
N PHE A 158 -5.33 18.73 -9.16
CA PHE A 158 -4.32 19.52 -8.47
C PHE A 158 -4.97 20.55 -7.56
N MET A 159 -4.77 20.40 -6.25
CA MET A 159 -5.31 21.31 -5.21
C MET A 159 -4.43 22.54 -4.98
N GLU A 160 -3.13 22.42 -5.28
CA GLU A 160 -2.17 23.52 -5.26
C GLU A 160 -1.96 24.19 -3.90
N LEU A 161 -2.15 23.46 -2.79
CA LEU A 161 -1.76 23.96 -1.46
C LEU A 161 -0.24 24.23 -1.44
N ILE A 162 0.20 25.26 -0.72
CA ILE A 162 1.63 25.56 -0.60
C ILE A 162 2.37 24.42 0.10
N GLU A 163 3.45 23.95 -0.52
CA GLU A 163 4.38 22.95 0.01
C GLU A 163 5.15 23.51 1.22
N ALA A 164 5.66 22.63 2.09
CA ALA A 164 6.67 23.01 3.07
C ALA A 164 7.94 23.58 2.43
N ARG A 165 8.28 23.22 1.19
CA ARG A 165 9.51 23.61 0.45
C ARG A 165 10.80 23.01 1.00
N PHE A 166 10.71 22.26 2.08
CA PHE A 166 11.82 21.60 2.74
C PHE A 166 11.41 20.20 3.12
N ILE A 167 12.28 19.24 2.84
CA ILE A 167 12.05 17.84 3.18
C ILE A 167 11.82 17.67 4.68
N LYS A 168 12.65 18.35 5.48
CA LYS A 168 12.83 18.04 6.91
C LYS A 168 12.55 19.23 7.83
N ALA A 169 13.01 20.42 7.45
CA ALA A 169 12.90 21.60 8.30
C ALA A 169 11.42 21.93 8.53
N PRO A 170 10.94 21.97 9.79
CA PRO A 170 9.58 22.34 10.12
C PRO A 170 9.15 23.67 9.52
N ARG A 171 7.98 23.70 8.88
CA ARG A 171 7.40 24.93 8.33
C ARG A 171 5.98 25.11 8.82
N LYS A 172 5.65 26.36 9.16
CA LYS A 172 4.31 26.75 9.64
C LYS A 172 3.28 26.71 8.52
N ASP A 173 3.60 27.28 7.37
CA ASP A 173 2.71 27.31 6.21
C ASP A 173 3.01 26.09 5.34
N SER A 174 2.43 24.95 5.72
CA SER A 174 2.54 23.65 5.04
C SER A 174 1.39 22.72 5.47
N LEU A 175 1.27 21.54 4.86
CA LEU A 175 0.31 20.52 5.31
C LEU A 175 0.57 20.12 6.77
N ARG A 176 1.84 19.98 7.15
CA ARG A 176 2.25 19.72 8.53
C ARG A 176 1.78 20.80 9.50
N GLY A 177 2.04 22.06 9.18
CA GLY A 177 1.64 23.16 10.04
C GLY A 177 0.11 23.31 10.14
N LEU A 178 -0.63 23.02 9.06
CA LEU A 178 -2.10 23.01 9.07
C LEU A 178 -2.65 21.88 9.93
N TRP A 179 -2.08 20.68 9.83
CA TRP A 179 -2.50 19.51 10.62
C TRP A 179 -2.28 19.70 12.12
N LEU A 180 -1.08 20.17 12.49
CA LEU A 180 -0.67 20.43 13.87
C LEU A 180 -1.30 21.69 14.47
N GLY A 181 -2.01 22.49 13.68
CA GLY A 181 -2.63 23.75 14.13
C GLY A 181 -1.64 24.91 14.30
N ALA A 182 -0.43 24.80 13.76
CA ALA A 182 0.55 25.89 13.73
C ALA A 182 0.10 27.04 12.81
N THR A 183 -0.71 26.74 11.79
CA THR A 183 -1.44 27.73 10.99
C THR A 183 -2.92 27.35 10.90
N PRO A 184 -3.86 28.30 11.05
CA PRO A 184 -5.29 28.00 10.96
C PRO A 184 -5.75 27.80 9.51
N ARG A 185 -5.00 28.33 8.54
CA ARG A 185 -5.31 28.25 7.11
C ARG A 185 -4.05 28.10 6.28
N LEU A 186 -4.14 27.32 5.21
CA LEU A 186 -3.09 27.14 4.21
C LEU A 186 -3.56 27.69 2.86
N THR A 187 -2.73 28.55 2.27
CA THR A 187 -3.02 29.22 1.00
C THR A 187 -2.65 28.33 -0.19
N THR A 188 -3.39 28.43 -1.30
CA THR A 188 -3.00 27.81 -2.57
C THR A 188 -2.08 28.72 -3.41
N LEU A 189 -1.19 28.11 -4.19
CA LEU A 189 -0.49 28.77 -5.28
C LEU A 189 -1.41 28.80 -6.53
N VAL A 190 -1.24 29.80 -7.40
CA VAL A 190 -1.84 29.78 -8.75
C VAL A 190 -0.74 29.44 -9.74
N PRO A 191 -0.71 28.22 -10.32
CA PRO A 191 0.27 27.87 -11.34
C PRO A 191 0.10 28.74 -12.60
N THR A 192 1.19 28.95 -13.32
CA THR A 192 1.13 29.60 -14.65
C THR A 192 0.17 28.85 -15.55
N ALA A 193 -0.59 29.56 -16.40
CA ALA A 193 -1.58 28.97 -17.31
C ALA A 193 -2.70 28.14 -16.64
N SER A 194 -2.93 28.31 -15.32
CA SER A 194 -4.04 27.66 -14.62
C SER A 194 -5.41 28.15 -15.11
N PRO A 195 -6.41 27.27 -15.28
CA PRO A 195 -7.80 27.71 -15.41
C PRO A 195 -8.34 28.31 -14.09
N VAL A 196 -7.76 27.97 -12.95
CA VAL A 196 -8.08 28.56 -11.64
C VAL A 196 -7.31 29.87 -11.50
N ARG A 197 -8.00 31.00 -11.45
CA ARG A 197 -7.38 32.34 -11.55
C ARG A 197 -7.18 33.06 -10.22
N ARG A 198 -7.51 32.42 -9.09
CA ARG A 198 -7.42 33.02 -7.75
C ARG A 198 -6.86 32.03 -6.74
N THR A 199 -6.34 32.56 -5.64
CA THR A 199 -5.90 31.76 -4.50
C THR A 199 -7.08 31.47 -3.56
N PHE A 200 -6.96 30.36 -2.83
CA PHE A 200 -7.88 29.96 -1.77
C PHE A 200 -7.11 29.78 -0.47
N GLN A 201 -7.83 29.85 0.66
CA GLN A 201 -7.28 29.57 1.98
C GLN A 201 -8.09 28.46 2.63
N TYR A 202 -7.48 27.29 2.79
CA TYR A 202 -8.13 26.12 3.37
C TYR A 202 -7.83 26.02 4.85
N SER A 203 -8.86 25.85 5.68
CA SER A 203 -8.70 25.31 7.03
C SER A 203 -8.39 23.80 6.97
N ARG A 204 -7.95 23.21 8.09
CA ARG A 204 -7.77 21.76 8.22
C ARG A 204 -9.03 20.99 7.78
N GLN A 205 -10.20 21.39 8.28
CA GLN A 205 -11.46 20.71 7.95
C GLN A 205 -11.83 20.86 6.46
N GLN A 206 -11.54 22.01 5.85
CA GLN A 206 -11.84 22.22 4.43
C GLN A 206 -10.95 21.37 3.51
N VAL A 207 -9.71 21.05 3.91
CA VAL A 207 -8.89 20.08 3.18
C VAL A 207 -9.51 18.69 3.28
N ILE A 208 -9.90 18.26 4.49
CA ILE A 208 -10.55 16.97 4.74
C ILE A 208 -11.83 16.86 3.90
N ASP A 209 -12.73 17.84 4.01
CA ASP A 209 -13.99 17.88 3.28
C ASP A 209 -13.78 17.85 1.74
N SER A 210 -12.71 18.47 1.23
CA SER A 210 -12.39 18.46 -0.20
C SER A 210 -11.97 17.07 -0.69
N LEU A 211 -11.13 16.40 0.09
CA LEU A 211 -10.73 15.02 -0.20
C LEU A 211 -11.93 14.07 -0.06
N THR A 212 -12.79 14.26 0.94
CA THR A 212 -14.04 13.50 1.07
C THR A 212 -14.94 13.72 -0.16
N ALA A 213 -15.05 14.95 -0.67
CA ALA A 213 -15.82 15.23 -1.89
C ALA A 213 -15.25 14.51 -3.13
N VAL A 214 -13.93 14.36 -3.23
CA VAL A 214 -13.30 13.50 -4.27
C VAL A 214 -13.74 12.05 -4.08
N LEU A 215 -13.62 11.49 -2.88
CA LEU A 215 -14.01 10.11 -2.59
C LEU A 215 -15.51 9.87 -2.89
N GLU A 216 -16.38 10.80 -2.53
CA GLU A 216 -17.81 10.76 -2.84
C GLU A 216 -18.08 10.77 -4.34
N ARG A 217 -17.34 11.60 -5.09
CA ARG A 217 -17.50 11.72 -6.54
C ARG A 217 -17.08 10.47 -7.30
N TYR A 218 -15.97 9.84 -6.90
CA TYR A 218 -15.41 8.71 -7.64
C TYR A 218 -15.77 7.33 -7.09
N GLN A 219 -16.26 7.24 -5.84
CA GLN A 219 -16.69 5.99 -5.20
C GLN A 219 -15.63 4.86 -5.34
N PRO A 220 -14.40 5.08 -4.87
CA PRO A 220 -13.30 4.16 -5.12
C PRO A 220 -13.51 2.79 -4.44
N THR A 221 -13.10 1.72 -5.12
CA THR A 221 -12.89 0.42 -4.48
C THR A 221 -11.52 0.35 -3.81
N VAL A 222 -10.55 1.12 -4.30
CA VAL A 222 -9.20 1.24 -3.74
C VAL A 222 -8.80 2.71 -3.61
N VAL A 223 -8.36 3.10 -2.41
CA VAL A 223 -7.67 4.36 -2.16
C VAL A 223 -6.20 4.07 -1.88
N ARG A 224 -5.30 4.82 -2.50
CA ARG A 224 -3.86 4.73 -2.25
C ARG A 224 -3.35 6.04 -1.68
N THR A 225 -2.50 5.97 -0.65
CA THR A 225 -1.87 7.17 -0.10
C THR A 225 -0.45 6.91 0.40
N LEU A 226 0.26 7.96 0.77
CA LEU A 226 1.64 7.88 1.24
C LEU A 226 1.72 7.32 2.66
N ASP A 227 2.89 7.35 3.26
CA ASP A 227 3.16 6.70 4.54
C ASP A 227 2.65 7.53 5.73
N PRO A 228 1.61 7.10 6.46
CA PRO A 228 1.23 7.77 7.70
C PRO A 228 2.21 7.45 8.85
N ASN A 229 3.02 6.41 8.70
CA ASN A 229 3.79 5.79 9.78
C ASN A 229 5.28 5.60 9.40
N PRO A 230 5.97 6.63 8.87
CA PRO A 230 7.36 6.50 8.46
C PRO A 230 8.26 6.20 9.66
N THR A 231 9.38 5.51 9.44
CA THR A 231 10.38 5.29 10.51
C THR A 231 11.12 6.59 10.86
N HIS A 232 11.47 6.77 12.13
CA HIS A 232 12.25 7.88 12.66
C HIS A 232 13.69 7.88 12.13
N ARG A 233 14.38 9.02 12.31
CA ARG A 233 15.79 9.11 11.96
C ARG A 233 16.63 8.62 13.13
N ALA A 234 17.73 7.92 12.83
CA ALA A 234 18.71 7.55 13.86
C ALA A 234 19.23 8.77 14.64
N GLN A 235 19.26 9.95 14.02
CA GLN A 235 19.51 11.23 14.67
C GLN A 235 18.52 12.26 14.17
N GLU A 236 17.67 12.76 15.07
CA GLU A 236 16.74 13.83 14.76
C GLU A 236 17.50 15.16 14.63
N PRO A 237 17.36 15.88 13.50
CA PRO A 237 18.00 17.18 13.33
C PRO A 237 17.39 18.21 14.29
N HIS A 238 18.24 18.93 15.01
CA HIS A 238 17.80 20.07 15.79
C HIS A 238 17.64 21.30 14.89
N TYR A 239 16.44 21.87 14.85
CA TYR A 239 16.13 23.11 14.13
C TYR A 239 15.94 24.26 15.13
N PRO A 240 16.91 25.18 15.25
CA PRO A 240 16.81 26.28 16.21
C PRO A 240 15.57 27.14 15.93
N ASN A 241 14.95 27.64 17.01
CA ASN A 241 13.77 28.50 16.96
C ASN A 241 12.50 27.85 16.36
N THR A 242 12.44 26.51 16.30
CA THR A 242 11.20 25.82 15.90
C THR A 242 10.15 25.94 17.00
N PRO A 243 8.97 26.53 16.72
CA PRO A 243 7.87 26.60 17.69
C PRO A 243 7.48 25.20 18.21
N PRO A 244 7.15 25.03 19.51
CA PRO A 244 6.78 23.72 20.06
C PRO A 244 5.68 22.98 19.30
N VAL A 245 4.67 23.70 18.80
CA VAL A 245 3.58 23.13 17.98
C VAL A 245 4.07 22.47 16.68
N LEU A 246 5.25 22.86 16.20
CA LEU A 246 5.89 22.32 15.00
C LEU A 246 7.00 21.32 15.35
N GLN A 247 7.01 20.73 16.54
CA GLN A 247 8.00 19.69 16.89
C GLN A 247 7.53 18.28 16.52
N GLY A 248 6.24 17.96 16.64
CA GLY A 248 5.70 16.62 16.32
C GLY A 248 5.73 16.30 14.82
N ILE A 249 5.75 15.01 14.45
CA ILE A 249 5.88 14.55 13.05
C ILE A 249 7.27 14.94 12.49
N SER A 250 8.32 14.33 13.03
CA SER A 250 9.70 14.42 12.49
C SER A 250 10.25 13.02 12.24
N HIS A 251 10.28 12.60 10.97
CA HIS A 251 10.61 11.22 10.59
C HIS A 251 11.51 11.22 9.35
N TYR A 252 11.90 10.03 8.86
CA TYR A 252 12.80 9.90 7.72
C TYR A 252 12.20 10.47 6.41
N ASP A 253 10.88 10.41 6.26
CA ASP A 253 10.15 10.85 5.07
C ASP A 253 10.02 12.37 4.94
N HIS A 254 9.44 12.84 3.82
CA HIS A 254 9.06 14.24 3.64
C HIS A 254 7.87 14.60 4.55
N GLN A 255 7.93 15.76 5.22
CA GLN A 255 6.86 16.17 6.14
C GLN A 255 5.46 16.25 5.50
N ASP A 256 5.40 16.67 4.23
CA ASP A 256 4.15 16.71 3.47
C ASP A 256 3.66 15.31 3.06
N HIS A 257 4.54 14.30 2.89
CA HIS A 257 4.11 12.93 2.61
C HIS A 257 3.26 12.39 3.76
N THR A 258 3.82 12.41 4.97
CA THR A 258 3.16 11.90 6.17
C THR A 258 1.87 12.65 6.47
N THR A 259 1.90 13.98 6.35
CA THR A 259 0.71 14.78 6.66
C THR A 259 -0.36 14.69 5.58
N SER A 260 0.00 14.49 4.30
CA SER A 260 -0.97 14.14 3.26
C SER A 260 -1.69 12.82 3.56
N ALA A 261 -0.96 11.81 4.06
CA ALA A 261 -1.54 10.53 4.47
C ALA A 261 -2.49 10.69 5.68
N TYR A 262 -2.19 11.59 6.63
CA TYR A 262 -3.09 11.92 7.74
C TYR A 262 -4.38 12.61 7.27
N PHE A 263 -4.29 13.54 6.32
CA PHE A 263 -5.46 14.14 5.69
C PHE A 263 -6.29 13.11 4.91
N ALA A 264 -5.65 12.17 4.22
CA ALA A 264 -6.33 11.06 3.56
C ALA A 264 -7.05 10.15 4.56
N GLN A 265 -6.41 9.78 5.68
CA GLN A 265 -7.04 8.99 6.75
C GLN A 265 -8.27 9.68 7.35
N ALA A 266 -8.20 10.99 7.62
CA ALA A 266 -9.33 11.75 8.12
C ALA A 266 -10.47 11.87 7.09
N ALA A 267 -10.14 12.05 5.81
CA ALA A 267 -11.13 12.10 4.74
C ALA A 267 -11.83 10.75 4.53
N LEU A 268 -11.09 9.65 4.68
CA LEU A 268 -11.61 8.28 4.67
C LEU A 268 -12.55 8.02 5.85
N GLU A 269 -12.16 8.38 7.08
CA GLU A 269 -13.04 8.28 8.25
C GLU A 269 -14.39 8.97 8.00
N GLN A 270 -14.34 10.19 7.47
CA GLN A 270 -15.54 10.96 7.16
C GLN A 270 -16.34 10.36 6.01
N TYR A 271 -15.69 9.84 4.96
CA TYR A 271 -16.33 9.19 3.82
C TYR A 271 -17.03 7.88 4.23
N TRP A 272 -16.39 7.05 5.05
CA TRP A 272 -16.95 5.79 5.55
C TRP A 272 -18.17 6.01 6.46
N GLY A 273 -18.20 7.12 7.19
CA GLY A 273 -19.37 7.56 7.96
C GLY A 273 -20.55 8.05 7.11
N ARG A 274 -20.38 8.20 5.79
CA ARG A 274 -21.41 8.64 4.85
C ARG A 274 -21.89 7.49 3.97
N LYS A 275 -23.08 7.66 3.37
CA LYS A 275 -23.62 6.66 2.45
C LYS A 275 -22.81 6.62 1.16
N HIS A 276 -22.24 5.47 0.85
CA HIS A 276 -21.55 5.20 -0.40
C HIS A 276 -21.93 3.81 -0.94
N SER A 277 -21.63 3.56 -2.21
CA SER A 277 -22.13 2.41 -2.97
C SER A 277 -21.16 1.23 -3.01
N ARG A 278 -19.88 1.49 -2.73
CA ARG A 278 -18.79 0.52 -2.88
C ARG A 278 -17.88 0.61 -1.65
N PRO A 279 -17.73 -0.48 -0.90
CA PRO A 279 -16.74 -0.54 0.15
C PRO A 279 -15.33 -0.31 -0.41
N THR A 280 -14.54 0.48 0.30
CA THR A 280 -13.22 0.91 -0.11
C THR A 280 -12.16 0.20 0.74
N ALA A 281 -11.04 -0.24 0.16
CA ALA A 281 -9.84 -0.46 0.99
C ALA A 281 -8.70 0.46 0.62
N VAL A 282 -7.67 0.41 1.46
CA VAL A 282 -6.64 1.43 1.54
C VAL A 282 -5.27 0.76 1.48
N ASP A 283 -4.45 1.19 0.53
CA ASP A 283 -3.03 0.82 0.47
C ASP A 283 -2.18 2.05 0.81
N THR A 284 -1.18 1.87 1.67
CA THR A 284 -0.24 2.91 2.10
C THR A 284 1.18 2.54 1.70
N TYR A 285 1.95 3.50 1.18
CA TYR A 285 3.27 3.24 0.58
C TYR A 285 4.38 3.92 1.36
N VAL A 286 5.47 3.19 1.62
CA VAL A 286 6.66 3.73 2.28
C VAL A 286 7.33 4.76 1.37
N GLY A 287 7.58 5.96 1.89
CA GLY A 287 8.20 7.08 1.16
C GLY A 287 9.73 7.00 1.12
N TYR A 288 10.44 8.08 1.44
CA TYR A 288 11.91 8.16 1.27
C TYR A 288 12.71 7.10 2.03
N GLU A 289 12.14 6.48 3.06
CA GLU A 289 12.74 5.38 3.83
C GLU A 289 13.18 4.23 2.92
N VAL A 290 12.51 3.98 1.79
CA VAL A 290 12.87 2.88 0.87
C VAL A 290 14.32 2.95 0.38
N ALA A 291 14.97 4.13 0.39
CA ALA A 291 16.38 4.26 0.02
C ALA A 291 17.35 3.56 1.00
N LEU A 292 16.91 3.31 2.24
CA LEU A 292 17.67 2.60 3.26
C LEU A 292 17.45 1.09 3.23
N LEU A 293 16.35 0.64 2.60
CA LEU A 293 15.93 -0.75 2.60
C LEU A 293 16.52 -1.52 1.40
N PRO A 294 16.61 -2.86 1.44
CA PRO A 294 16.96 -3.66 0.27
C PRO A 294 15.95 -3.43 -0.88
N ASN A 295 16.45 -3.34 -2.11
CA ASN A 295 15.64 -3.05 -3.30
C ASN A 295 14.56 -4.14 -3.48
N SER A 296 13.29 -3.73 -3.52
CA SER A 296 12.17 -4.67 -3.65
C SER A 296 11.79 -5.00 -5.10
N LEU A 297 12.21 -4.21 -6.08
CA LEU A 297 11.91 -4.43 -7.49
C LEU A 297 13.08 -5.08 -8.23
N ASP A 298 12.77 -5.86 -9.26
CA ASP A 298 13.79 -6.36 -10.17
C ASP A 298 14.29 -5.28 -11.14
N ARG A 299 15.39 -5.58 -11.85
CA ARG A 299 16.01 -4.63 -12.79
C ARG A 299 15.10 -4.22 -13.94
N ALA A 300 14.25 -5.12 -14.44
CA ALA A 300 13.38 -4.85 -15.58
C ALA A 300 12.27 -3.86 -15.19
N THR A 301 11.60 -4.12 -14.07
CA THR A 301 10.57 -3.25 -13.51
C THR A 301 11.15 -1.89 -13.13
N THR A 302 12.34 -1.88 -12.50
CA THR A 302 13.05 -0.64 -12.15
C THR A 302 13.38 0.18 -13.38
N LYS A 303 13.89 -0.45 -14.45
CA LYS A 303 14.22 0.24 -15.71
C LYS A 303 12.97 0.88 -16.33
N HIS A 304 11.85 0.16 -16.35
CA HIS A 304 10.58 0.67 -16.87
C HIS A 304 10.08 1.88 -16.05
N LYS A 305 10.14 1.78 -14.72
CA LYS A 305 9.80 2.88 -13.83
C LYS A 305 10.69 4.11 -14.03
N ILE A 306 11.99 3.92 -14.26
CA ILE A 306 12.92 5.01 -14.60
C ILE A 306 12.53 5.69 -15.91
N GLN A 307 12.07 4.96 -16.94
CA GLN A 307 11.63 5.58 -18.20
C GLN A 307 10.44 6.53 -17.99
N LEU A 308 9.48 6.16 -17.14
CA LEU A 308 8.36 7.04 -16.78
C LEU A 308 8.83 8.28 -16.01
N LEU A 309 9.80 8.10 -15.10
CA LEU A 309 10.39 9.21 -14.35
C LEU A 309 11.25 10.13 -15.23
N ASP A 310 11.88 9.60 -16.29
CA ASP A 310 12.65 10.40 -17.25
C ASP A 310 11.71 11.27 -18.12
N ILE A 311 10.51 10.76 -18.46
CA ILE A 311 9.44 11.55 -19.09
C ILE A 311 9.00 12.67 -18.14
N TYR A 312 8.64 12.34 -16.90
CA TYR A 312 8.26 13.33 -15.88
C TYR A 312 9.36 14.38 -15.63
N GLY A 313 10.61 13.92 -15.58
CA GLY A 313 11.79 14.74 -15.32
C GLY A 313 12.23 15.58 -16.51
N TRP A 314 11.57 15.46 -17.66
CA TRP A 314 11.94 16.15 -18.89
C TRP A 314 13.41 15.91 -19.27
N ALA A 315 13.82 14.64 -19.18
CA ALA A 315 15.20 14.21 -19.37
C ALA A 315 15.76 14.49 -20.78
N ASP A 316 14.90 14.51 -21.79
CA ASP A 316 15.26 14.71 -23.20
C ASP A 316 15.35 16.19 -23.61
N GLY A 317 14.90 17.12 -22.76
CA GLY A 317 14.93 18.55 -23.04
C GLY A 317 14.04 19.01 -24.19
N LYS A 318 13.06 18.19 -24.64
CA LYS A 318 12.14 18.48 -25.74
C LYS A 318 11.32 19.77 -25.54
N ASP A 319 10.77 20.31 -26.62
CA ASP A 319 9.80 21.42 -26.54
C ASP A 319 8.36 20.88 -26.63
N CYS A 320 7.59 21.09 -25.57
CA CYS A 320 6.16 20.78 -25.47
C CYS A 320 5.28 22.01 -25.73
N GLY A 321 5.85 23.17 -26.07
CA GLY A 321 5.11 24.40 -26.38
C GLY A 321 4.54 25.14 -25.17
N ASP A 322 4.86 24.73 -23.93
CA ASP A 322 4.55 25.46 -22.71
C ASP A 322 5.80 26.21 -22.21
N PRO A 323 5.79 27.56 -22.11
CA PRO A 323 6.92 28.34 -21.63
C PRO A 323 7.41 27.99 -20.22
N ALA A 324 6.57 27.35 -19.39
CA ALA A 324 6.96 26.87 -18.08
C ALA A 324 7.91 25.64 -18.14
N GLY A 325 7.90 24.91 -19.25
CA GLY A 325 8.65 23.67 -19.47
C GLY A 325 7.79 22.41 -19.39
N CYS A 326 8.39 21.28 -19.74
CA CYS A 326 7.66 20.01 -19.96
C CYS A 326 7.73 19.05 -18.79
N GLY A 327 8.48 19.41 -17.73
CA GLY A 327 8.70 18.52 -16.60
C GLY A 327 9.65 19.09 -15.57
N ASP A 328 9.91 18.27 -14.57
CA ASP A 328 10.72 18.61 -13.41
C ASP A 328 12.21 18.36 -13.65
N ARG A 329 12.95 19.41 -13.99
CA ARG A 329 14.41 19.31 -14.21
C ARG A 329 15.19 19.04 -12.93
N LYS A 330 14.57 19.10 -11.73
CA LYS A 330 15.22 18.64 -10.49
C LYS A 330 15.35 17.13 -10.46
N VAL A 331 14.36 16.42 -11.03
CA VAL A 331 14.44 15.00 -11.33
C VAL A 331 15.33 14.78 -12.55
N GLY A 332 15.01 15.39 -13.71
CA GLY A 332 15.79 15.21 -14.92
C GLY A 332 15.96 13.73 -15.29
N ASN A 333 17.18 13.35 -15.68
CA ASN A 333 17.58 11.96 -15.94
C ASN A 333 18.22 11.27 -14.71
N ARG A 334 17.97 11.78 -13.51
CA ARG A 334 18.63 11.37 -12.25
C ARG A 334 17.74 10.53 -11.35
N SER A 335 16.58 10.12 -11.82
CA SER A 335 15.71 9.16 -11.14
C SER A 335 16.46 7.88 -10.73
N LYS A 336 17.45 7.47 -11.55
CA LYS A 336 18.39 6.37 -11.31
C LYS A 336 19.48 6.62 -10.26
N ASP A 337 19.73 7.88 -9.89
CA ASP A 337 20.78 8.25 -8.94
C ASP A 337 20.32 8.01 -7.49
N THR A 338 19.04 7.71 -7.29
CA THR A 338 18.42 7.42 -5.98
C THR A 338 17.81 6.03 -5.97
N ARG A 339 17.83 5.37 -4.81
CA ARG A 339 17.24 4.03 -4.64
C ARG A 339 15.71 4.04 -4.51
N TRP A 340 15.04 5.19 -4.66
CA TRP A 340 13.58 5.29 -4.64
C TRP A 340 12.96 4.55 -5.83
N SER A 341 13.61 4.62 -6.99
CA SER A 341 13.14 3.98 -8.23
C SER A 341 13.17 2.44 -8.14
N ASP A 342 14.06 1.87 -7.33
CA ASP A 342 14.26 0.41 -7.23
C ASP A 342 13.26 -0.28 -6.27
N ASN A 343 12.26 0.44 -5.78
CA ASN A 343 11.38 -0.02 -4.71
C ASN A 343 9.89 0.25 -4.99
N LEU A 344 9.05 -0.67 -4.55
CA LEU A 344 7.65 -0.45 -4.14
C LEU A 344 7.44 -1.25 -2.86
N ARG A 345 6.97 -0.59 -1.80
CA ARG A 345 6.74 -1.21 -0.49
C ARG A 345 5.48 -0.65 0.15
N HIS A 346 4.59 -1.54 0.55
CA HIS A 346 3.45 -1.19 1.39
C HIS A 346 3.91 -1.01 2.84
N ARG A 347 3.40 0.01 3.55
CA ARG A 347 3.59 0.12 5.00
C ARG A 347 2.91 -1.04 5.71
N ALA A 348 1.68 -1.37 5.29
CA ALA A 348 1.01 -2.60 5.69
C ALA A 348 1.45 -3.78 4.83
N THR A 349 2.39 -4.57 5.32
CA THR A 349 2.94 -5.71 4.56
C THR A 349 1.99 -6.91 4.41
N GLY A 350 0.88 -6.91 5.16
CA GLY A 350 -0.12 -7.99 5.17
C GLY A 350 0.34 -9.29 5.84
N THR A 351 -0.56 -10.27 5.88
CA THR A 351 -0.37 -11.63 6.39
C THR A 351 -1.14 -12.61 5.51
N GLN A 352 -0.72 -13.88 5.42
CA GLN A 352 -1.53 -14.91 4.74
C GLN A 352 -2.64 -15.47 5.64
N ARG A 353 -2.56 -15.24 6.96
CA ARG A 353 -3.44 -15.84 7.98
C ARG A 353 -4.73 -15.06 8.17
N TRP A 354 -5.41 -14.78 7.07
CA TRP A 354 -6.73 -14.15 7.06
C TRP A 354 -7.79 -15.10 6.52
N VAL A 355 -7.42 -16.33 6.19
CA VAL A 355 -8.31 -17.43 5.83
C VAL A 355 -8.14 -18.55 6.85
N GLN A 356 -9.23 -18.98 7.49
CA GLN A 356 -9.21 -19.97 8.57
C GLN A 356 -10.33 -21.01 8.39
N PRO A 357 -10.09 -22.29 8.70
CA PRO A 357 -11.14 -23.30 8.73
C PRO A 357 -12.01 -23.14 9.98
N LEU A 358 -13.32 -23.24 9.78
CA LEU A 358 -14.33 -23.31 10.83
C LEU A 358 -14.53 -24.76 11.32
N PRO A 359 -15.13 -24.97 12.50
CA PRO A 359 -15.39 -26.31 13.03
C PRO A 359 -16.25 -27.21 12.11
N ASP A 360 -17.09 -26.63 11.27
CA ASP A 360 -17.94 -27.34 10.31
C ASP A 360 -17.25 -27.63 8.95
N GLY A 361 -15.94 -27.38 8.86
CA GLY A 361 -15.13 -27.64 7.67
C GLY A 361 -15.22 -26.56 6.58
N ARG A 362 -16.05 -25.53 6.76
CA ARG A 362 -16.06 -24.37 5.86
C ARG A 362 -14.85 -23.49 6.10
N LEU A 363 -14.39 -22.79 5.07
CA LEU A 363 -13.43 -21.70 5.23
C LEU A 363 -14.14 -20.37 5.55
N ALA A 364 -13.54 -19.58 6.45
CA ALA A 364 -13.85 -18.17 6.65
C ALA A 364 -12.66 -17.32 6.23
N ALA A 365 -12.93 -16.19 5.58
CA ALA A 365 -11.93 -15.25 5.08
C ALA A 365 -12.22 -13.83 5.58
N PHE A 366 -11.18 -13.07 5.90
CA PHE A 366 -11.27 -11.74 6.50
C PHE A 366 -10.47 -10.69 5.73
N ALA A 367 -11.05 -9.51 5.53
CA ALA A 367 -10.32 -8.37 4.97
C ALA A 367 -10.85 -7.05 5.52
N LEU A 368 -10.07 -5.98 5.39
CA LEU A 368 -10.53 -4.64 5.76
C LEU A 368 -11.15 -3.95 4.54
N LEU A 369 -12.42 -3.56 4.68
CA LEU A 369 -13.13 -2.63 3.79
C LEU A 369 -13.78 -1.56 4.68
N ASP A 370 -13.70 -0.29 4.30
CA ASP A 370 -14.18 0.87 5.04
C ASP A 370 -13.61 1.02 6.46
N GLY A 371 -12.33 0.65 6.62
CA GLY A 371 -11.68 0.61 7.93
C GLY A 371 -12.31 -0.41 8.88
N GLN A 372 -13.12 -1.34 8.36
CA GLN A 372 -13.86 -2.36 9.10
C GLN A 372 -13.49 -3.75 8.61
N ALA A 373 -13.36 -4.72 9.52
CA ALA A 373 -13.18 -6.10 9.13
C ALA A 373 -14.47 -6.69 8.55
N GLN A 374 -14.35 -7.34 7.39
CA GLN A 374 -15.41 -8.03 6.68
C GLN A 374 -15.13 -9.53 6.70
N CYS A 375 -16.15 -10.33 6.92
CA CYS A 375 -16.07 -11.80 6.97
C CYS A 375 -16.85 -12.41 5.82
N TRP A 376 -16.19 -13.25 5.03
CA TRP A 376 -16.82 -14.17 4.09
C TRP A 376 -16.72 -15.58 4.64
N THR A 377 -17.74 -16.40 4.42
CA THR A 377 -17.69 -17.83 4.75
C THR A 377 -18.08 -18.64 3.53
N GLU A 378 -17.50 -19.81 3.33
CA GLU A 378 -18.04 -20.71 2.30
C GLU A 378 -19.52 -21.00 2.55
N THR A 379 -20.28 -21.22 1.48
CA THR A 379 -21.70 -21.61 1.62
C THR A 379 -21.84 -23.07 2.05
N LYS A 380 -20.90 -23.93 1.66
CA LYS A 380 -20.74 -25.32 2.11
C LYS A 380 -19.26 -25.69 2.17
N ALA A 381 -18.89 -26.66 3.00
CA ALA A 381 -17.50 -27.06 3.18
C ALA A 381 -16.85 -27.48 1.84
N GLY A 382 -15.78 -26.78 1.44
CA GLY A 382 -15.05 -27.03 0.19
C GLY A 382 -15.87 -26.73 -1.08
N SER A 383 -16.84 -25.82 -1.02
CA SER A 383 -17.74 -25.51 -2.16
C SER A 383 -17.12 -24.58 -3.19
N GLY A 384 -16.42 -23.53 -2.75
CA GLY A 384 -15.78 -22.54 -3.67
C GLY A 384 -16.60 -21.28 -3.82
N THR A 385 -17.82 -21.35 -3.34
CA THR A 385 -18.79 -20.27 -3.28
C THR A 385 -18.81 -19.71 -1.87
N TRP A 386 -18.80 -18.39 -1.78
CA TRP A 386 -18.70 -17.66 -0.53
C TRP A 386 -19.98 -16.85 -0.30
N THR A 387 -20.30 -16.59 0.95
CA THR A 387 -21.36 -15.64 1.32
C THR A 387 -20.99 -14.23 0.85
N LYS A 388 -21.96 -13.31 0.87
CA LYS A 388 -21.64 -11.88 0.89
C LYS A 388 -20.81 -11.55 2.14
N PRO A 389 -19.99 -10.48 2.12
CA PRO A 389 -19.27 -10.05 3.31
C PRO A 389 -20.25 -9.67 4.42
N SER A 390 -19.97 -10.15 5.62
CA SER A 390 -20.63 -9.71 6.86
C SER A 390 -19.67 -8.82 7.64
N PRO A 391 -20.10 -7.62 8.07
CA PRO A 391 -19.24 -6.73 8.83
C PRO A 391 -19.00 -7.24 10.24
N VAL A 392 -17.78 -7.04 10.72
CA VAL A 392 -17.39 -7.15 12.13
C VAL A 392 -17.35 -5.72 12.71
N PRO A 393 -18.25 -5.35 13.64
CA PRO A 393 -18.35 -3.98 14.16
C PRO A 393 -17.00 -3.44 14.60
N GLY A 394 -16.60 -2.26 14.13
CA GLY A 394 -15.28 -1.64 14.35
C GLY A 394 -14.93 -0.68 13.21
N THR A 395 -14.07 0.30 13.47
CA THR A 395 -13.66 1.32 12.49
C THR A 395 -12.16 1.62 12.62
N MET A 396 -11.63 2.33 11.62
CA MET A 396 -10.24 2.82 11.56
C MET A 396 -9.19 1.72 11.72
N LEU A 397 -9.56 0.49 11.35
CA LEU A 397 -8.60 -0.61 11.22
C LEU A 397 -7.78 -0.42 9.95
N GLU A 398 -6.52 -0.82 9.99
CA GLU A 398 -5.61 -0.70 8.85
C GLU A 398 -4.80 -1.97 8.56
N GLY A 399 -4.34 -2.07 7.31
CA GLY A 399 -3.59 -3.21 6.80
C GLY A 399 -4.45 -4.44 6.50
N GLN A 400 -4.00 -5.60 6.94
CA GLN A 400 -4.72 -6.88 6.75
C GLN A 400 -5.03 -7.49 8.11
N VAL A 401 -6.24 -8.01 8.28
CA VAL A 401 -6.64 -8.67 9.53
C VAL A 401 -5.89 -9.97 9.67
N GLN A 402 -5.30 -10.19 10.83
CA GLN A 402 -4.83 -11.52 11.19
C GLN A 402 -5.94 -12.27 11.93
N ALA A 403 -6.37 -13.39 11.37
CA ALA A 403 -7.28 -14.33 12.00
C ALA A 403 -6.48 -15.47 12.63
N LEU A 404 -6.63 -15.64 13.94
CA LEU A 404 -6.13 -16.75 14.71
C LEU A 404 -7.25 -17.76 14.95
N ARG A 405 -6.96 -19.05 14.80
CA ARG A 405 -7.87 -20.14 15.18
C ARG A 405 -7.41 -20.76 16.50
N HIS A 406 -8.32 -20.81 17.47
CA HIS A 406 -8.12 -21.47 18.76
C HIS A 406 -8.28 -23.00 18.63
N ALA A 407 -7.85 -23.74 19.66
CA ALA A 407 -7.95 -25.20 19.69
C ALA A 407 -9.40 -25.71 19.60
N ASP A 408 -10.35 -24.97 20.18
CA ASP A 408 -11.79 -25.24 20.10
C ASP A 408 -12.42 -24.88 18.75
N GLY A 409 -11.61 -24.31 17.83
CA GLY A 409 -12.02 -23.89 16.50
C GLY A 409 -12.72 -22.54 16.43
N THR A 410 -12.87 -21.82 17.55
CA THR A 410 -13.27 -20.41 17.54
C THR A 410 -12.15 -19.53 16.99
N LEU A 411 -12.52 -18.36 16.48
CA LEU A 411 -11.59 -17.41 15.88
C LEU A 411 -11.31 -16.21 16.80
N GLN A 412 -10.15 -15.61 16.64
CA GLN A 412 -9.81 -14.32 17.23
C GLN A 412 -9.09 -13.47 16.17
N LEU A 413 -9.55 -12.24 16.00
CA LEU A 413 -9.00 -11.31 15.03
C LEU A 413 -8.02 -10.36 15.72
N PHE A 414 -6.98 -9.96 14.99
CA PHE A 414 -6.01 -8.96 15.40
C PHE A 414 -5.78 -7.96 14.26
N SER A 415 -5.62 -6.69 14.62
CA SER A 415 -5.35 -5.60 13.68
C SER A 415 -4.69 -4.43 14.39
N ILE A 416 -4.36 -3.39 13.64
CA ILE A 416 -4.01 -2.08 14.18
C ILE A 416 -5.19 -1.14 13.96
N ARG A 417 -5.50 -0.32 14.96
CA ARG A 417 -6.40 0.82 14.83
C ARG A 417 -5.62 2.12 14.89
N THR A 418 -5.89 3.01 13.95
CA THR A 418 -5.42 4.40 13.98
C THR A 418 -6.44 5.27 14.70
N VAL A 419 -6.00 6.02 15.71
CA VAL A 419 -6.83 6.96 16.47
C VAL A 419 -6.47 8.37 16.02
N LEU A 420 -7.34 9.00 15.23
CA LEU A 420 -7.11 10.36 14.73
C LEU A 420 -7.17 11.38 15.88
N PRO A 421 -6.36 12.47 15.80
CA PRO A 421 -6.25 13.43 16.89
C PRO A 421 -7.52 14.28 17.02
N THR A 422 -8.01 14.41 18.25
CA THR A 422 -9.11 15.30 18.64
C THR A 422 -8.71 16.11 19.88
N ALA A 423 -9.56 17.05 20.34
CA ALA A 423 -9.27 17.80 21.55
C ALA A 423 -9.06 16.86 22.75
N GLY A 424 -7.85 16.86 23.33
CA GLY A 424 -7.48 16.01 24.47
C GLY A 424 -7.16 14.55 24.12
N LYS A 425 -7.15 14.16 22.84
CA LYS A 425 -6.71 12.82 22.39
C LYS A 425 -5.61 12.95 21.33
N PRO A 426 -4.41 12.39 21.57
CA PRO A 426 -3.33 12.46 20.61
C PRO A 426 -3.60 11.56 19.39
N HIS A 427 -2.85 11.79 18.32
CA HIS A 427 -2.77 10.84 17.21
C HIS A 427 -1.94 9.65 17.69
N LEU A 428 -2.48 8.44 17.60
CA LEU A 428 -1.76 7.22 17.99
C LEU A 428 -2.23 6.00 17.21
N ARG A 429 -1.48 4.91 17.33
CA ARG A 429 -1.90 3.57 16.88
C ARG A 429 -1.97 2.62 18.07
N GLU A 430 -2.95 1.73 18.01
CA GLU A 430 -3.15 0.69 19.03
C GLU A 430 -3.34 -0.68 18.37
N VAL A 431 -2.76 -1.71 18.99
CA VAL A 431 -3.05 -3.10 18.66
C VAL A 431 -4.43 -3.45 19.20
N VAL A 432 -5.29 -4.04 18.39
CA VAL A 432 -6.66 -4.38 18.79
C VAL A 432 -6.98 -5.83 18.50
N THR A 433 -7.90 -6.41 19.29
CA THR A 433 -8.37 -7.78 19.09
C THR A 433 -9.88 -7.92 19.25
N ALA A 434 -10.49 -8.86 18.52
CA ALA A 434 -11.90 -9.23 18.66
C ALA A 434 -12.04 -10.76 18.69
N LYS A 435 -12.63 -11.31 19.74
CA LYS A 435 -12.88 -12.75 19.87
C LYS A 435 -14.22 -13.14 19.26
N GLN A 436 -14.29 -14.34 18.68
CA GLN A 436 -15.54 -14.90 18.20
C GLN A 436 -16.48 -15.19 19.38
N LYS A 437 -17.73 -14.79 19.23
CA LYS A 437 -18.80 -15.05 20.19
C LYS A 437 -19.36 -16.45 19.99
N GLY A 438 -18.93 -17.39 20.82
CA GLY A 438 -19.34 -18.79 20.74
C GLY A 438 -18.94 -19.46 19.42
N THR A 439 -19.52 -20.62 19.12
CA THR A 439 -19.28 -21.33 17.86
C THR A 439 -20.26 -20.89 16.78
N THR A 440 -19.84 -20.97 15.51
CA THR A 440 -20.71 -20.70 14.37
C THR A 440 -21.72 -21.84 14.22
N GLY A 441 -23.01 -21.54 14.30
CA GLY A 441 -24.06 -22.52 13.98
C GLY A 441 -23.99 -22.98 12.51
N PRO A 442 -24.55 -24.15 12.16
CA PRO A 442 -24.54 -24.66 10.79
C PRO A 442 -25.07 -23.64 9.78
N GLY A 443 -24.30 -23.35 8.73
CA GLY A 443 -24.66 -22.37 7.70
C GLY A 443 -24.61 -20.90 8.14
N GLY A 444 -24.28 -20.62 9.41
CA GLY A 444 -24.11 -19.27 9.94
C GLY A 444 -22.77 -18.63 9.53
N VAL A 445 -22.60 -17.37 9.91
CA VAL A 445 -21.35 -16.60 9.78
C VAL A 445 -20.78 -16.36 11.19
N PRO A 446 -19.45 -16.43 11.39
CA PRO A 446 -18.85 -16.11 12.69
C PRO A 446 -19.24 -14.70 13.17
N ALA A 447 -19.77 -14.61 14.38
CA ALA A 447 -20.04 -13.34 15.06
C ALA A 447 -18.90 -13.04 16.04
N PHE A 448 -18.56 -11.77 16.23
CA PHE A 448 -17.45 -11.35 17.08
C PHE A 448 -17.92 -10.35 18.15
N ASP A 449 -17.22 -10.37 19.28
CA ASP A 449 -17.34 -9.32 20.29
C ASP A 449 -16.75 -8.00 19.78
N ALA A 450 -16.98 -6.92 20.53
CA ALA A 450 -16.39 -5.62 20.21
C ALA A 450 -14.86 -5.68 20.25
N TRP A 451 -14.20 -4.93 19.36
CA TRP A 451 -12.75 -4.81 19.38
C TRP A 451 -12.26 -4.18 20.69
N GLN A 452 -11.39 -4.91 21.38
CA GLN A 452 -10.68 -4.48 22.56
C GLN A 452 -9.30 -3.93 22.17
N SER A 453 -8.92 -2.80 22.75
CA SER A 453 -7.55 -2.30 22.68
C SER A 453 -6.62 -3.11 23.57
N LEU A 454 -5.48 -3.51 23.00
CA LEU A 454 -4.32 -4.09 23.69
C LEU A 454 -3.22 -3.03 23.89
N GLY A 455 -3.52 -1.75 23.61
CA GLY A 455 -2.57 -0.66 23.65
C GLY A 455 -1.45 -0.81 22.62
N SER A 456 -0.28 -0.29 22.97
CA SER A 456 0.94 -0.29 22.18
C SER A 456 2.11 -0.66 23.10
N PRO A 457 3.18 -1.31 22.61
CA PRO A 457 4.43 -1.40 23.36
C PRO A 457 4.98 -0.02 23.76
N GLU A 458 4.64 1.01 22.99
CA GLU A 458 5.02 2.39 23.21
C GLU A 458 3.90 3.15 23.93
N SER A 459 4.20 3.72 25.10
CA SER A 459 3.28 4.60 25.83
C SER A 459 3.22 6.02 25.25
N ASP A 460 4.28 6.44 24.55
CA ASP A 460 4.33 7.72 23.84
C ASP A 460 3.50 7.63 22.54
N PRO A 461 2.54 8.55 22.31
CA PRO A 461 1.71 8.53 21.11
C PRO A 461 2.47 8.67 19.79
N GLU A 462 3.51 9.51 19.74
CA GLU A 462 4.31 9.66 18.52
C GLU A 462 5.07 8.36 18.23
N ARG A 463 5.63 7.73 19.26
CA ARG A 463 6.30 6.44 19.11
C ARG A 463 5.37 5.30 18.70
N SER A 464 4.13 5.32 19.17
CA SER A 464 3.13 4.31 18.80
C SER A 464 2.88 4.25 17.29
N MET A 465 3.15 5.35 16.56
CA MET A 465 2.95 5.41 15.11
C MET A 465 3.82 4.41 14.35
N GLU A 466 4.99 4.02 14.86
CA GLU A 466 5.90 3.07 14.20
C GLU A 466 5.72 1.60 14.62
N VAL A 467 4.72 1.30 15.45
CA VAL A 467 4.44 -0.09 15.85
C VAL A 467 4.04 -0.91 14.63
N GLY A 468 4.67 -2.07 14.45
CA GLY A 468 4.38 -2.96 13.33
C GLY A 468 3.02 -3.64 13.42
N TYR A 469 2.69 -4.42 12.40
CA TYR A 469 1.43 -5.16 12.35
C TYR A 469 1.49 -6.44 13.19
N PRO A 470 0.38 -6.82 13.87
CA PRO A 470 0.37 -7.94 14.79
C PRO A 470 0.57 -9.28 14.08
N VAL A 471 1.34 -10.16 14.73
CA VAL A 471 1.42 -11.59 14.43
C VAL A 471 1.09 -12.40 15.68
N ALA A 472 0.03 -13.20 15.62
CA ALA A 472 -0.46 -14.05 16.70
C ALA A 472 -0.30 -15.54 16.39
N VAL A 473 0.01 -16.31 17.44
CA VAL A 473 0.11 -17.78 17.42
C VAL A 473 -0.55 -18.33 18.68
N ALA A 474 -1.42 -19.32 18.54
CA ALA A 474 -1.98 -20.06 19.66
C ALA A 474 -1.10 -21.27 19.97
N ASP A 475 -0.73 -21.43 21.24
CA ASP A 475 -0.04 -22.59 21.75
C ASP A 475 -1.03 -23.72 22.11
N LYS A 476 -0.51 -24.95 22.29
CA LYS A 476 -1.29 -26.16 22.55
C LYS A 476 -2.02 -26.13 23.90
N ASP A 477 -1.52 -25.34 24.86
CA ASP A 477 -2.16 -25.11 26.15
C ASP A 477 -3.30 -24.06 26.08
N GLY A 478 -3.51 -23.45 24.91
CA GLY A 478 -4.50 -22.40 24.67
C GLY A 478 -3.97 -20.98 24.91
N SER A 479 -2.71 -20.81 25.32
CA SER A 479 -2.07 -19.49 25.41
C SER A 479 -1.91 -18.88 24.01
N VAL A 480 -2.06 -17.57 23.89
CA VAL A 480 -1.83 -16.84 22.64
C VAL A 480 -0.63 -15.93 22.80
N HIS A 481 0.36 -16.08 21.93
CA HIS A 481 1.49 -15.16 21.82
C HIS A 481 1.22 -14.15 20.71
N LEU A 482 1.45 -12.87 21.00
CA LEU A 482 1.24 -11.76 20.08
C LEU A 482 2.54 -10.97 19.91
N PHE A 483 2.97 -10.74 18.68
CA PHE A 483 4.23 -10.09 18.31
C PHE A 483 3.99 -8.85 17.45
N VAL A 484 4.77 -7.80 17.68
CA VAL A 484 4.82 -6.58 16.84
C VAL A 484 6.26 -6.06 16.75
N LYS A 485 6.62 -5.40 15.64
CA LYS A 485 7.81 -4.54 15.61
C LYS A 485 7.59 -3.35 16.55
N ASN A 486 8.60 -2.96 17.31
CA ASN A 486 8.55 -1.80 18.22
C ASN A 486 9.36 -0.60 17.70
N TRP A 487 9.26 0.54 18.40
CA TRP A 487 9.94 1.78 18.03
C TRP A 487 11.46 1.60 17.95
N ASP A 488 12.04 0.87 18.89
CA ASP A 488 13.48 0.62 18.92
C ASP A 488 13.98 -0.29 17.79
N GLY A 489 13.09 -0.77 16.90
CA GLY A 489 13.41 -1.63 15.77
C GLY A 489 13.58 -3.10 16.16
N GLY A 490 13.26 -3.46 17.40
CA GLY A 490 13.15 -4.85 17.85
C GLY A 490 11.76 -5.41 17.64
N VAL A 491 11.50 -6.57 18.26
CA VAL A 491 10.18 -7.20 18.31
C VAL A 491 9.73 -7.20 19.76
N SER A 492 8.57 -6.61 20.02
CA SER A 492 7.86 -6.74 21.30
C SER A 492 6.82 -7.83 21.21
N PHE A 493 6.57 -8.49 22.34
CA PHE A 493 5.57 -9.54 22.46
C PHE A 493 4.82 -9.46 23.78
N ARG A 494 3.67 -10.11 23.83
CA ARG A 494 2.92 -10.38 25.06
C ARG A 494 2.16 -11.70 24.91
N THR A 495 1.77 -12.29 26.04
CA THR A 495 1.03 -13.56 26.07
C THR A 495 -0.33 -13.35 26.71
N GLY A 496 -1.37 -13.98 26.19
CA GLY A 496 -2.72 -13.97 26.75
C GLY A 496 -3.25 -15.39 26.92
N LYS A 497 -3.63 -15.75 28.14
CA LYS A 497 -4.24 -17.06 28.42
C LYS A 497 -5.58 -17.16 27.69
N GLY A 498 -5.73 -18.14 26.80
CA GLY A 498 -6.91 -18.23 25.94
C GLY A 498 -7.11 -17.01 25.03
N GLY A 499 -6.07 -16.22 24.77
CA GLY A 499 -6.17 -14.92 24.08
C GLY A 499 -6.89 -13.84 24.89
N GLN A 500 -6.88 -13.96 26.22
CA GLN A 500 -7.38 -13.01 27.22
C GLN A 500 -6.31 -12.79 28.30
N ASP A 501 -6.61 -11.98 29.31
CA ASP A 501 -5.75 -11.77 30.50
C ASP A 501 -4.27 -11.53 30.14
N TRP A 502 -4.08 -10.59 29.22
CA TRP A 502 -2.81 -10.38 28.57
C TRP A 502 -1.74 -9.81 29.51
N THR A 503 -0.53 -10.38 29.48
CA THR A 503 0.66 -9.83 30.18
C THR A 503 1.05 -8.46 29.64
N ASP A 504 1.94 -7.75 30.32
CA ASP A 504 2.56 -6.54 29.78
C ASP A 504 3.37 -6.84 28.49
N TRP A 505 3.66 -5.78 27.73
CA TRP A 505 4.52 -5.85 26.56
C TRP A 505 5.98 -6.01 27.00
N GLU A 506 6.68 -6.98 26.42
CA GLU A 506 8.09 -7.26 26.67
C GLU A 506 8.86 -7.34 25.34
N GLY A 507 10.13 -6.96 25.34
CA GLY A 507 11.00 -7.13 24.18
C GLY A 507 11.47 -8.59 24.05
N LEU A 508 11.53 -9.12 22.82
CA LEU A 508 12.24 -10.38 22.59
C LEU A 508 13.72 -10.25 22.98
N PRO A 509 14.31 -11.28 23.59
CA PRO A 509 15.71 -11.24 23.99
C PRO A 509 16.61 -11.10 22.76
N VAL A 510 17.63 -10.25 22.86
CA VAL A 510 18.62 -10.03 21.80
C VAL A 510 20.01 -10.31 22.36
N THR A 511 20.81 -11.10 21.63
CA THR A 511 22.21 -11.35 21.96
C THR A 511 23.11 -10.47 21.07
N GLY A 512 24.05 -9.75 21.68
CA GLY A 512 24.98 -8.89 20.96
C GLY A 512 24.40 -7.53 20.57
N LYS A 513 24.40 -7.20 19.27
CA LYS A 513 23.98 -5.87 18.79
C LYS A 513 22.46 -5.76 18.72
N PRO A 514 21.88 -4.58 18.98
CA PRO A 514 20.46 -4.33 18.75
C PRO A 514 20.06 -4.71 17.32
N VAL A 515 18.96 -5.44 17.19
CA VAL A 515 18.34 -5.73 15.89
C VAL A 515 17.55 -4.52 15.41
N LYS A 516 17.51 -4.31 14.10
CA LYS A 516 16.72 -3.24 13.45
C LYS A 516 15.92 -3.88 12.32
N VAL A 517 14.77 -4.43 12.68
CA VAL A 517 13.93 -5.22 11.78
C VAL A 517 13.05 -4.33 10.89
N GLU A 518 12.79 -4.82 9.69
CA GLU A 518 11.76 -4.31 8.79
C GLU A 518 10.38 -4.83 9.19
N ASP A 519 9.31 -4.16 8.73
CA ASP A 519 7.96 -4.70 8.86
C ASP A 519 7.81 -6.03 8.09
N GLY A 520 6.89 -6.87 8.56
CA GLY A 520 6.55 -8.13 7.92
C GLY A 520 7.19 -9.38 8.55
N LEU A 521 7.37 -9.38 9.87
CA LEU A 521 7.69 -10.57 10.65
C LEU A 521 6.62 -11.67 10.49
N ASP A 522 6.94 -12.91 10.89
CA ASP A 522 6.00 -14.02 11.00
C ASP A 522 6.42 -14.99 12.10
N ALA A 523 5.47 -15.77 12.63
CA ALA A 523 5.69 -16.67 13.75
C ALA A 523 4.82 -17.91 13.64
N VAL A 524 5.32 -19.11 13.96
CA VAL A 524 4.54 -20.37 13.85
C VAL A 524 4.93 -21.36 14.93
N LEU A 525 4.03 -22.28 15.27
CA LEU A 525 4.40 -23.51 15.98
C LEU A 525 4.88 -24.57 14.98
N ASP A 526 5.97 -25.26 15.30
CA ASP A 526 6.36 -26.46 14.56
C ASP A 526 5.54 -27.70 14.98
N GLY A 527 5.77 -28.84 14.31
CA GLY A 527 5.08 -30.09 14.61
C GLY A 527 5.29 -30.60 16.05
N LYS A 528 6.38 -30.19 16.71
CA LYS A 528 6.66 -30.54 18.11
C LYS A 528 6.01 -29.57 19.10
N GLY A 529 5.50 -28.43 18.64
CA GLY A 529 4.91 -27.38 19.47
C GLY A 529 5.94 -26.37 19.99
N ARG A 530 7.10 -26.26 19.34
CA ARG A 530 8.03 -25.16 19.62
C ARG A 530 7.60 -23.93 18.84
N LEU A 531 7.71 -22.77 19.46
CA LEU A 531 7.41 -21.50 18.84
C LEU A 531 8.61 -21.00 18.06
N HIS A 532 8.39 -20.50 16.85
CA HIS A 532 9.39 -19.87 15.99
C HIS A 532 8.91 -18.48 15.59
N VAL A 533 9.78 -17.47 15.67
CA VAL A 533 9.51 -16.09 15.23
C VAL A 533 10.66 -15.65 14.32
N VAL A 534 10.36 -15.07 13.16
CA VAL A 534 11.37 -14.53 12.24
C VAL A 534 11.06 -13.09 11.85
N ALA A 535 12.11 -12.29 11.71
CA ALA A 535 12.01 -10.92 11.24
C ALA A 535 13.23 -10.57 10.39
N ALA A 536 13.03 -9.91 9.26
CA ALA A 536 14.12 -9.48 8.39
C ALA A 536 14.73 -8.18 8.88
N ASP A 537 16.03 -8.01 8.73
CA ASP A 537 16.66 -6.69 8.64
C ASP A 537 17.20 -6.46 7.22
N THR A 538 17.92 -5.36 7.03
CA THR A 538 18.47 -4.98 5.72
C THR A 538 19.56 -5.92 5.18
N LYS A 539 20.02 -6.91 5.96
CA LYS A 539 21.16 -7.79 5.64
C LYS A 539 20.82 -9.28 5.75
N THR A 540 19.94 -9.67 6.65
CA THR A 540 19.65 -11.07 6.96
C THR A 540 18.27 -11.23 7.61
N VAL A 541 17.95 -12.46 7.99
CA VAL A 541 16.76 -12.82 8.75
C VAL A 541 17.16 -13.22 10.16
N HIS A 542 16.55 -12.61 11.16
CA HIS A 542 16.68 -12.99 12.57
C HIS A 542 15.67 -14.08 12.92
N HIS A 543 16.02 -14.93 13.88
CA HIS A 543 15.19 -16.06 14.31
C HIS A 543 15.21 -16.17 15.83
N TRP A 544 14.02 -16.23 16.43
CA TRP A 544 13.83 -16.61 17.83
C TRP A 544 13.03 -17.90 17.90
N PHE A 545 13.33 -18.76 18.87
CA PHE A 545 12.57 -20.00 19.07
C PHE A 545 12.56 -20.45 20.53
N SER A 546 11.60 -21.32 20.86
CA SER A 546 11.58 -22.04 22.13
C SER A 546 12.22 -23.43 21.98
N ASP A 547 13.01 -23.86 22.96
CA ASP A 547 13.68 -25.18 22.91
C ASP A 547 12.69 -26.34 23.05
N SER A 548 11.59 -26.11 23.76
CA SER A 548 10.50 -27.05 23.99
C SER A 548 9.14 -26.32 24.00
N PRO A 549 8.02 -27.05 23.94
CA PRO A 549 6.69 -26.44 24.07
C PRO A 549 6.54 -25.68 25.39
N GLY A 550 6.00 -24.47 25.34
CA GLY A 550 5.82 -23.58 26.50
C GLY A 550 7.12 -22.97 27.07
N ALA A 551 8.30 -23.29 26.54
CA ALA A 551 9.54 -22.66 26.98
C ALA A 551 9.68 -21.22 26.47
N ALA A 552 10.47 -20.41 27.17
CA ALA A 552 10.75 -19.04 26.77
C ALA A 552 11.43 -18.97 25.38
N LEU A 553 11.11 -17.92 24.62
CA LEU A 553 11.78 -17.63 23.36
C LEU A 553 13.22 -17.18 23.60
N GLN A 554 14.14 -17.67 22.77
CA GLN A 554 15.55 -17.32 22.77
C GLN A 554 15.97 -16.92 21.36
N MET A 555 16.94 -16.01 21.25
CA MET A 555 17.53 -15.68 19.96
C MET A 555 18.40 -16.84 19.48
N ALA A 556 18.17 -17.30 18.25
CA ALA A 556 18.99 -18.33 17.63
C ALA A 556 20.37 -17.77 17.21
N GLU A 557 21.31 -18.68 16.99
CA GLU A 557 22.57 -18.37 16.32
C GLU A 557 22.32 -17.71 14.95
N PRO A 558 23.26 -16.86 14.45
CA PRO A 558 23.09 -16.15 13.18
C PRO A 558 22.65 -17.07 12.05
N THR A 559 21.52 -16.75 11.42
CA THR A 559 20.88 -17.63 10.42
C THR A 559 21.71 -17.79 9.15
N ARG A 560 22.56 -16.80 8.84
CA ARG A 560 23.33 -16.68 7.58
C ARG A 560 22.45 -16.74 6.32
N LEU A 561 21.16 -16.47 6.46
CA LEU A 561 20.26 -16.30 5.34
C LEU A 561 20.59 -15.00 4.60
N PRO A 562 20.40 -14.95 3.27
CA PRO A 562 20.57 -13.72 2.51
C PRO A 562 19.55 -12.66 2.96
N ALA A 563 19.83 -11.40 2.62
CA ALA A 563 18.88 -10.31 2.79
C ALA A 563 17.56 -10.61 2.07
N ALA A 564 16.46 -10.14 2.67
CA ALA A 564 15.12 -10.22 2.12
C ALA A 564 14.60 -8.82 1.77
N THR A 565 13.50 -8.73 1.04
CA THR A 565 12.80 -7.45 0.77
C THR A 565 11.83 -7.06 1.90
N GLY A 566 12.07 -7.49 3.15
CA GLY A 566 11.20 -7.26 4.31
C GLY A 566 10.30 -8.46 4.66
N PRO A 567 9.10 -8.61 4.08
CA PRO A 567 8.11 -9.61 4.55
C PRO A 567 8.53 -11.08 4.40
N LEU A 568 8.28 -11.87 5.44
CA LEU A 568 8.72 -13.27 5.59
C LEU A 568 7.56 -14.19 5.92
N THR A 569 7.41 -15.35 5.29
CA THR A 569 6.32 -16.30 5.63
C THR A 569 6.88 -17.64 6.12
N LEU A 570 6.45 -18.07 7.30
CA LEU A 570 6.79 -19.36 7.90
C LEU A 570 5.65 -20.37 7.75
N ALA A 571 6.04 -21.63 7.49
CA ALA A 571 5.17 -22.79 7.62
C ALA A 571 5.89 -23.92 8.37
N PRO A 572 5.18 -24.71 9.19
CA PRO A 572 5.78 -25.90 9.79
C PRO A 572 6.10 -26.93 8.69
N LEU A 573 7.23 -27.62 8.84
CA LEU A 573 7.52 -28.79 8.02
C LEU A 573 6.64 -29.95 8.49
N SER A 574 6.31 -30.89 7.60
CA SER A 574 5.55 -32.11 7.95
C SER A 574 6.29 -33.02 8.94
N GLY A 575 7.61 -32.84 9.04
CA GLY A 575 8.45 -33.44 10.07
C GLY A 575 8.74 -32.45 11.20
N ASP A 576 10.01 -32.28 11.53
CA ASP A 576 10.48 -31.39 12.59
C ASP A 576 11.12 -30.13 12.03
N GLY A 577 10.73 -28.96 12.54
CA GLY A 577 11.24 -27.66 12.15
C GLY A 577 10.30 -26.87 11.22
N VAL A 578 10.86 -25.87 10.55
CA VAL A 578 10.09 -24.85 9.81
C VAL A 578 10.70 -24.55 8.44
N ARG A 579 9.85 -24.07 7.54
CA ARG A 579 10.18 -23.55 6.22
C ARG A 579 9.88 -22.07 6.16
N LEU A 580 10.76 -21.30 5.52
CA LEU A 580 10.64 -19.89 5.26
C LEU A 580 10.57 -19.62 3.75
N ALA A 581 9.62 -18.79 3.34
CA ALA A 581 9.59 -18.16 2.02
C ALA A 581 9.90 -16.66 2.14
N MET A 582 10.76 -16.16 1.25
CA MET A 582 11.13 -14.75 1.18
C MET A 582 11.50 -14.34 -0.25
N ARG A 583 11.49 -13.04 -0.54
CA ARG A 583 12.01 -12.51 -1.81
C ARG A 583 13.44 -12.04 -1.67
N GLN A 584 14.24 -12.38 -2.66
CA GLN A 584 15.59 -11.86 -2.80
C GLN A 584 15.56 -10.44 -3.40
N PRO A 585 16.28 -9.48 -2.78
CA PRO A 585 16.40 -8.12 -3.30
C PRO A 585 16.92 -8.04 -4.73
N SER A 586 16.46 -7.04 -5.48
CA SER A 586 16.89 -6.71 -6.86
C SER A 586 16.60 -7.76 -7.94
N THR A 587 16.06 -8.93 -7.60
CA THR A 587 15.83 -10.03 -8.57
C THR A 587 14.38 -10.49 -8.63
N ALA A 588 13.53 -10.05 -7.68
CA ALA A 588 12.16 -10.54 -7.45
C ALA A 588 12.05 -12.06 -7.21
N ARG A 589 13.18 -12.77 -7.12
CA ARG A 589 13.25 -14.22 -6.96
C ARG A 589 12.69 -14.65 -5.62
N VAL A 590 11.87 -15.70 -5.61
CA VAL A 590 11.44 -16.35 -4.37
C VAL A 590 12.50 -17.36 -3.92
N VAL A 591 12.92 -17.24 -2.66
CA VAL A 591 13.89 -18.12 -2.00
C VAL A 591 13.18 -18.87 -0.89
N ILE A 592 13.41 -20.18 -0.85
CA ILE A 592 12.94 -21.07 0.22
C ILE A 592 14.13 -21.51 1.04
N ALA A 593 13.99 -21.41 2.36
CA ALA A 593 14.94 -21.92 3.31
C ALA A 593 14.27 -22.81 4.35
N ASP A 594 14.94 -23.89 4.74
CA ASP A 594 14.47 -24.83 5.74
C ASP A 594 15.38 -24.82 6.96
N ARG A 595 14.78 -24.95 8.14
CA ARG A 595 15.47 -25.23 9.39
C ARG A 595 14.88 -26.50 9.99
N PRO A 596 15.55 -27.65 9.86
CA PRO A 596 15.21 -28.86 10.62
C PRO A 596 15.26 -28.59 12.12
N GLY A 597 14.52 -29.36 12.93
CA GLY A 597 14.38 -29.05 14.35
C GLY A 597 15.68 -28.93 15.16
N ASN A 598 16.70 -29.74 14.84
CA ASN A 598 18.01 -29.73 15.50
C ASN A 598 19.14 -29.18 14.59
N GLY A 599 18.82 -28.31 13.64
CA GLY A 599 19.77 -27.79 12.66
C GLY A 599 19.70 -26.27 12.47
N GLY A 600 20.68 -25.75 11.73
CA GLY A 600 20.67 -24.36 11.23
C GLY A 600 19.86 -24.20 9.94
N TRP A 601 19.61 -22.95 9.57
CA TRP A 601 18.94 -22.59 8.33
C TRP A 601 19.76 -22.98 7.09
N LYS A 602 19.09 -23.47 6.04
CA LYS A 602 19.69 -23.74 4.73
C LYS A 602 18.75 -23.28 3.63
N VAL A 603 19.27 -22.56 2.63
CA VAL A 603 18.52 -22.29 1.40
C VAL A 603 18.37 -23.60 0.64
N THR A 604 17.14 -24.06 0.45
CA THR A 604 16.83 -25.35 -0.18
C THR A 604 16.26 -25.19 -1.59
N THR A 605 15.70 -24.03 -1.93
CA THR A 605 15.19 -23.76 -3.28
C THR A 605 15.31 -22.29 -3.64
N GLN A 606 15.63 -22.03 -4.90
CA GLN A 606 15.60 -20.73 -5.54
C GLN A 606 14.67 -20.86 -6.74
N CYS A 607 13.46 -20.32 -6.62
CA CYS A 607 12.45 -20.42 -7.67
C CYS A 607 12.85 -19.58 -8.88
N GLU A 608 12.36 -19.93 -10.07
CA GLU A 608 12.49 -19.03 -11.22
C GLU A 608 11.80 -17.68 -10.93
N PRO A 609 12.38 -16.54 -11.33
CA PRO A 609 11.74 -15.24 -11.13
C PRO A 609 10.45 -15.11 -11.95
N ILE A 610 9.41 -14.56 -11.33
CA ILE A 610 8.13 -14.16 -11.96
C ILE A 610 7.92 -12.64 -11.91
N GLY A 611 8.99 -11.89 -11.62
CA GLY A 611 8.89 -10.49 -11.22
C GLY A 611 8.09 -10.30 -9.93
N GLY A 612 7.54 -9.10 -9.78
CA GLY A 612 6.66 -8.72 -8.67
C GLY A 612 7.39 -8.37 -7.36
N TYR A 613 6.59 -8.15 -6.33
CA TYR A 613 7.00 -7.58 -5.04
C TYR A 613 6.11 -8.13 -3.91
N GLY A 614 6.37 -7.70 -2.67
CA GLY A 614 5.58 -8.04 -1.49
C GLY A 614 5.77 -9.47 -0.97
N ARG A 615 4.98 -9.80 0.05
CA ARG A 615 5.01 -11.10 0.75
C ARG A 615 4.65 -12.26 -0.19
N VAL A 616 5.30 -13.40 0.02
CA VAL A 616 4.98 -14.68 -0.65
C VAL A 616 4.25 -15.56 0.35
N ALA A 617 3.04 -16.00 0.02
CA ALA A 617 2.34 -16.99 0.84
C ALA A 617 2.94 -18.39 0.62
N LEU A 618 2.95 -19.18 1.67
CA LEU A 618 3.56 -20.51 1.75
C LEU A 618 2.66 -21.42 2.57
N GLU A 619 2.35 -22.58 2.01
CA GLU A 619 1.60 -23.65 2.67
C GLU A 619 2.31 -25.00 2.47
N GLN A 620 2.32 -25.81 3.53
CA GLN A 620 2.82 -27.19 3.49
C GLN A 620 1.65 -28.15 3.75
N SER A 621 1.11 -28.72 2.67
CA SER A 621 0.00 -29.68 2.70
C SER A 621 0.50 -31.10 2.50
N GLY A 622 0.64 -31.85 3.60
CA GLY A 622 1.27 -33.16 3.57
C GLY A 622 2.69 -33.05 3.02
N THR A 623 3.01 -33.75 1.93
CA THR A 623 4.31 -33.60 1.24
C THR A 623 4.32 -32.46 0.23
N THR A 624 3.18 -31.85 -0.11
CA THR A 624 3.10 -30.80 -1.12
C THR A 624 3.41 -29.44 -0.53
N THR A 625 4.31 -28.70 -1.18
CA THR A 625 4.62 -27.30 -0.88
C THR A 625 3.96 -26.42 -1.92
N VAL A 626 3.16 -25.46 -1.47
CA VAL A 626 2.48 -24.48 -2.31
C VAL A 626 2.99 -23.09 -2.01
N LEU A 627 3.33 -22.34 -3.05
CA LEU A 627 3.61 -20.91 -2.99
C LEU A 627 2.52 -20.14 -3.73
N ALA A 628 2.15 -18.99 -3.18
CA ALA A 628 1.32 -18.02 -3.87
C ALA A 628 2.00 -16.65 -3.81
N ALA A 629 2.33 -16.09 -4.97
CA ALA A 629 3.12 -14.86 -5.09
C ALA A 629 2.56 -13.93 -6.17
N ARG A 630 2.74 -12.63 -5.96
CA ARG A 630 2.40 -11.60 -6.93
C ARG A 630 3.45 -11.51 -8.04
N ASP A 631 3.04 -11.42 -9.30
CA ASP A 631 3.94 -11.15 -10.43
C ASP A 631 4.12 -9.64 -10.71
N ASP A 632 4.89 -9.30 -11.72
CA ASP A 632 5.13 -7.92 -12.20
C ASP A 632 3.87 -7.23 -12.76
N LYS A 633 2.86 -8.01 -13.16
CA LYS A 633 1.53 -7.53 -13.59
C LYS A 633 0.55 -7.36 -12.43
N GLY A 634 0.97 -7.62 -11.18
CA GLY A 634 0.12 -7.51 -9.99
C GLY A 634 -0.84 -8.69 -9.79
N ARG A 635 -0.68 -9.77 -10.58
CA ARG A 635 -1.55 -10.96 -10.59
C ARG A 635 -0.96 -12.05 -9.70
N LEU A 636 -1.83 -12.91 -9.14
CA LEU A 636 -1.35 -14.07 -8.40
C LEU A 636 -0.74 -15.12 -9.34
N ARG A 637 0.34 -15.75 -8.88
CA ARG A 637 0.95 -16.95 -9.45
C ARG A 637 1.10 -18.01 -8.39
N LEU A 638 0.87 -19.26 -8.79
CA LEU A 638 0.97 -20.43 -7.94
C LEU A 638 2.15 -21.31 -8.39
N SER A 639 2.83 -21.88 -7.42
CA SER A 639 3.80 -22.95 -7.60
C SER A 639 3.47 -24.06 -6.61
N ALA A 640 3.42 -25.31 -7.08
CA ALA A 640 3.12 -26.45 -6.24
C ALA A 640 4.00 -27.64 -6.61
N GLY A 641 4.60 -28.30 -5.62
CA GLY A 641 5.50 -29.43 -5.84
C GLY A 641 5.64 -30.32 -4.60
N SER A 642 6.16 -31.53 -4.78
CA SER A 642 6.40 -32.48 -3.69
C SER A 642 7.73 -32.19 -3.00
N GLY A 643 7.71 -32.05 -1.68
CA GLY A 643 8.84 -31.73 -0.79
C GLY A 643 9.38 -30.30 -0.93
N ARG A 644 9.25 -29.70 -2.12
CA ARG A 644 9.70 -28.35 -2.50
C ARG A 644 8.73 -27.76 -3.53
N PRO A 645 8.72 -26.43 -3.72
CA PRO A 645 7.90 -25.83 -4.76
C PRO A 645 8.25 -26.36 -6.15
N GLY A 646 7.25 -26.45 -7.03
CA GLY A 646 7.40 -26.81 -8.43
C GLY A 646 7.71 -25.59 -9.32
N PRO A 647 7.67 -25.75 -10.66
CA PRO A 647 7.64 -24.58 -11.54
C PRO A 647 6.40 -23.73 -11.26
N TRP A 648 6.50 -22.42 -11.54
CA TRP A 648 5.33 -21.55 -11.54
C TRP A 648 4.37 -22.00 -12.64
N GLN A 649 3.09 -22.06 -12.31
CA GLN A 649 2.06 -22.41 -13.28
C GLN A 649 1.98 -21.33 -14.35
N SER A 650 1.94 -21.77 -15.62
CA SER A 650 2.00 -20.91 -16.81
C SER A 650 0.70 -20.18 -17.14
N GLN A 651 -0.35 -20.34 -16.33
CA GLN A 651 -1.64 -19.72 -16.60
C GLN A 651 -1.51 -18.18 -16.54
N ASP A 652 -1.86 -17.54 -17.65
CA ASP A 652 -1.92 -16.09 -17.80
C ASP A 652 -3.12 -15.45 -17.06
N GLU A 653 -3.89 -16.24 -16.30
CA GLU A 653 -5.22 -15.92 -15.77
C GLU A 653 -5.26 -15.60 -14.27
N GLY A 654 -4.11 -15.42 -13.62
CA GLY A 654 -4.06 -15.02 -12.22
C GLY A 654 -4.84 -13.72 -11.94
N ILE A 655 -5.48 -13.61 -10.78
CA ILE A 655 -6.28 -12.45 -10.39
C ILE A 655 -5.39 -11.33 -9.85
N ALA A 656 -5.60 -10.10 -10.33
CA ALA A 656 -5.02 -8.90 -9.72
C ALA A 656 -5.64 -8.68 -8.34
N HIS A 657 -4.81 -8.52 -7.32
CA HIS A 657 -5.29 -8.58 -5.94
C HIS A 657 -4.63 -7.51 -5.06
N ARG A 658 -5.20 -7.25 -3.89
CA ARG A 658 -4.56 -6.43 -2.86
C ARG A 658 -3.84 -7.27 -1.81
N ALA A 659 -2.93 -6.63 -1.09
CA ALA A 659 -2.22 -7.21 0.05
C ALA A 659 -1.62 -8.60 -0.25
N THR A 660 -1.61 -9.48 0.76
CA THR A 660 -1.08 -10.85 0.66
C THR A 660 -2.21 -11.84 0.35
N PRO A 661 -2.02 -12.79 -0.59
CA PRO A 661 -2.93 -13.90 -0.80
C PRO A 661 -3.06 -14.78 0.46
N GLY A 662 -4.26 -15.28 0.72
CA GLY A 662 -4.51 -16.29 1.75
C GLY A 662 -4.29 -17.67 1.19
N VAL A 663 -3.68 -18.57 1.97
CA VAL A 663 -3.54 -19.99 1.60
C VAL A 663 -3.94 -20.84 2.79
N ALA A 664 -4.81 -21.82 2.55
CA ALA A 664 -5.33 -22.74 3.58
C ALA A 664 -5.69 -24.10 2.97
N GLN A 665 -6.07 -25.07 3.80
CA GLN A 665 -6.64 -26.34 3.35
C GLN A 665 -8.15 -26.38 3.58
N ASP A 666 -8.91 -26.86 2.60
CA ASP A 666 -10.34 -27.09 2.76
C ASP A 666 -10.66 -28.45 3.40
N ALA A 667 -11.95 -28.68 3.72
CA ALA A 667 -12.42 -29.95 4.29
C ALA A 667 -12.17 -31.20 3.41
N ARG A 668 -11.75 -31.04 2.15
CA ARG A 668 -11.42 -32.15 1.24
C ARG A 668 -9.90 -32.36 1.13
N GLY A 669 -9.11 -31.66 1.93
CA GLY A 669 -7.65 -31.72 1.91
C GLY A 669 -7.04 -31.08 0.66
N ARG A 670 -7.77 -30.21 -0.04
CA ARG A 670 -7.22 -29.41 -1.16
C ARG A 670 -6.61 -28.14 -0.62
N THR A 671 -5.49 -27.72 -1.20
CA THR A 671 -4.96 -26.38 -0.94
C THR A 671 -5.82 -25.37 -1.66
N VAL A 672 -6.21 -24.30 -0.97
CA VAL A 672 -7.02 -23.19 -1.48
C VAL A 672 -6.18 -21.93 -1.41
N ALA A 673 -6.03 -21.25 -2.55
CA ALA A 673 -5.53 -19.89 -2.59
C ALA A 673 -6.71 -18.93 -2.71
N VAL A 674 -6.74 -17.90 -1.87
CA VAL A 674 -7.81 -16.88 -1.82
C VAL A 674 -7.18 -15.51 -1.99
N VAL A 675 -7.82 -14.65 -2.78
CA VAL A 675 -7.42 -13.26 -2.96
C VAL A 675 -8.61 -12.34 -2.80
N LEU A 676 -8.33 -11.11 -2.37
CA LEU A 676 -9.26 -9.99 -2.48
C LEU A 676 -8.88 -9.18 -3.73
N GLY A 677 -9.78 -9.16 -4.71
CA GLY A 677 -9.61 -8.40 -5.94
C GLY A 677 -9.58 -6.89 -5.72
N MET A 678 -9.18 -6.15 -6.76
CA MET A 678 -9.22 -4.68 -6.74
C MET A 678 -10.66 -4.13 -6.74
N ASP A 679 -11.65 -4.99 -7.02
CA ASP A 679 -13.09 -4.74 -6.95
C ASP A 679 -13.69 -4.98 -5.54
N GLY A 680 -12.87 -5.39 -4.57
CA GLY A 680 -13.32 -5.71 -3.21
C GLY A 680 -14.05 -7.05 -3.08
N ARG A 681 -13.98 -7.93 -4.09
CA ARG A 681 -14.59 -9.27 -4.06
C ARG A 681 -13.55 -10.35 -3.83
N LEU A 682 -13.97 -11.46 -3.21
CA LEU A 682 -13.11 -12.63 -3.10
C LEU A 682 -13.10 -13.45 -4.39
N SER A 683 -11.93 -13.98 -4.71
CA SER A 683 -11.74 -15.04 -5.68
C SER A 683 -10.86 -16.13 -5.08
N SER A 684 -11.13 -17.38 -5.45
CA SER A 684 -10.35 -18.52 -4.97
C SER A 684 -10.11 -19.56 -6.06
N THR A 685 -8.97 -20.23 -5.98
CA THR A 685 -8.63 -21.42 -6.77
C THR A 685 -8.17 -22.52 -5.82
N ARG A 686 -8.23 -23.78 -6.27
CA ARG A 686 -8.00 -24.95 -5.44
C ARG A 686 -7.21 -26.00 -6.16
N GLY A 687 -6.37 -26.72 -5.42
CA GLY A 687 -5.56 -27.77 -5.99
C GLY A 687 -5.41 -28.97 -5.08
N LYS A 688 -5.31 -30.15 -5.68
CA LYS A 688 -4.85 -31.37 -5.02
C LYS A 688 -3.50 -31.77 -5.60
N GLY A 689 -2.48 -31.87 -4.77
CA GLY A 689 -1.11 -32.05 -5.24
C GLY A 689 -0.63 -30.80 -6.00
N THR A 690 -0.19 -30.96 -7.24
CA THR A 690 0.49 -29.91 -8.00
C THR A 690 -0.40 -29.12 -8.98
N ALA A 691 -1.62 -29.60 -9.23
CA ALA A 691 -2.56 -28.99 -10.16
C ALA A 691 -3.62 -28.15 -9.42
N PHE A 692 -3.96 -26.99 -9.99
CA PHE A 692 -5.00 -26.10 -9.48
C PHE A 692 -6.09 -25.90 -10.53
N ASP A 693 -7.33 -25.79 -10.05
CA ASP A 693 -8.55 -25.51 -10.81
C ASP A 693 -8.58 -24.03 -11.25
N ASP A 694 -9.53 -23.67 -12.10
CA ASP A 694 -9.72 -22.28 -12.51
C ASP A 694 -10.10 -21.37 -11.33
N TRP A 695 -9.90 -20.06 -11.52
CA TRP A 695 -10.33 -19.06 -10.55
C TRP A 695 -11.85 -18.95 -10.50
N ILE A 696 -12.41 -19.12 -9.31
CA ILE A 696 -13.83 -18.97 -9.02
C ILE A 696 -14.02 -17.72 -8.15
N SER A 697 -14.84 -16.79 -8.63
CA SER A 697 -15.24 -15.62 -7.86
C SER A 697 -16.26 -16.00 -6.76
N GLN A 698 -16.44 -15.13 -5.77
CA GLN A 698 -17.26 -15.43 -4.58
C GLN A 698 -18.68 -15.95 -4.87
N ASP A 699 -19.29 -15.60 -6.02
CA ASP A 699 -20.63 -16.04 -6.42
C ASP A 699 -20.64 -17.32 -7.28
N GLY A 700 -19.49 -17.98 -7.46
CA GLY A 700 -19.36 -19.25 -8.15
C GLY A 700 -19.08 -19.15 -9.65
N LYS A 701 -18.90 -17.94 -10.19
CA LYS A 701 -18.55 -17.76 -11.61
C LYS A 701 -17.06 -17.98 -11.85
N VAL A 702 -16.73 -18.68 -12.93
CA VAL A 702 -15.36 -18.89 -13.39
C VAL A 702 -14.83 -17.61 -14.03
N SER A 703 -13.59 -17.24 -13.73
CA SER A 703 -13.02 -15.96 -14.17
C SER A 703 -12.88 -15.82 -15.69
N SER A 704 -12.79 -16.92 -16.44
CA SER A 704 -12.77 -16.91 -17.92
C SER A 704 -14.08 -16.38 -18.51
N ASP A 705 -15.21 -16.52 -17.80
CA ASP A 705 -16.52 -16.00 -18.20
C ASP A 705 -16.70 -14.50 -17.87
N LEU A 706 -15.85 -13.93 -17.01
CA LEU A 706 -15.92 -12.52 -16.57
C LEU A 706 -15.10 -11.56 -17.45
N GLN A 707 -14.18 -12.07 -18.28
CA GLN A 707 -13.41 -11.24 -19.23
C GLN A 707 -14.10 -11.05 -20.59
N SER A 708 -15.22 -11.74 -20.82
CA SER A 708 -16.00 -11.72 -22.07
C SER A 708 -17.33 -10.94 -21.96
N SER A 709 -17.60 -10.30 -20.81
CA SER A 709 -18.85 -9.55 -20.54
C SER A 709 -18.69 -8.04 -20.49
#